data_AF-A0A1Q6M8G7-F1
#
_entry.id   AF-A0A1Q6M8G7-F1
#
_cell.length_a   1.000
_cell.length_b   1.000
_cell.length_c   1.000
_cell.angle_alpha   90.00
_cell.angle_beta   90.00
_cell.angle_gamma   90.00
#
_symmetry.space_group_name_H-M   'P 1'
#
loop_
_entity.id
_entity.type
_entity.pdbx_description
1 polymer ?
#
loop_
_entity_poly.entity_id
_entity_poly.type
_entity_poly.pdbx_seq_one_letter_code
_entity_poly.pdbx_strand_id
1 'polypeptide(L)'
;MKRNKLKVLSSLAILGIAGLGLAACNNNTGSGTTPSPTPTPTENGGGATTTPTPTPVPTTPSQTTTTTPNQSSTTNTPAQKVVKSISISGGKTLYLVGEEFSFDGVVVTKTYNDETQETATADEVTYKIYSDEDGTKEATSIATAGTYYVYVTCGGKDNYYAITVQEKQQTIHEFFDAAILTASQSVTETIDVYEKNGNKISATASADRIIKIDSSVKTVDGINFTQRINTQGQTLKGTETISVDSNGKLTNPRGICITVAHDSTLKLYVNSSSGDSKRIFGITNNADYTKTTIIDGNLKGLEFEVKAGTYYLYTDATTDDSQGIKAGGWYLYGADISYNVPKSSVTYSEIKVDASNAKTDFNKGDEFVTTGLVVKGLNNYGVWDVLDAADYTITNEDGSAVDLTTVGKKTLKVTAKDHSDTYDIQVINPNATVESIVVKEEPKVVYKKGEEISLSGLTITSTDSDSLTQDIAYDAEKITYKVLKGETDVTSQFTTLTKGTYTVELTYASKTATYSIKMLEVKEGKFEYDNYAPIGGASYSSKLIISYTDGTDADYSKYNDTILSTAEGYSTKFYSDATHEHELNLTDAFVEKKDVYATFNYETYSKNDAEIKVRLFESYSTSNLTTGTDYKEQELFDSTLIKVTAGSKAQAISNVDQIQIKLDNGKNIKFEVKEKAIVRFIVNANGDNKTYSILASNGEKLAGAKLNKNKNENYVIELELEAGTYTLESTGGICFAGVTAIKPE
;
A
#
# COMPACT_ATOMS: atom_id res chain seq x y z
N MET A 1 -0.99 -28.26 -1.18
CA MET A 1 -0.20 -27.10 -0.71
C MET A 1 -1.18 -25.96 -0.45
N LYS A 2 -1.21 -25.42 0.78
CA LYS A 2 -2.05 -24.27 1.12
C LYS A 2 -1.48 -23.01 0.43
N ARG A 3 -2.34 -22.16 -0.14
CA ARG A 3 -1.97 -20.87 -0.73
C ARG A 3 -1.31 -19.98 0.33
N ASN A 4 0.02 -19.92 0.38
CA ASN A 4 0.73 -18.85 1.08
C ASN A 4 0.99 -17.71 0.10
N LYS A 5 0.40 -16.54 0.33
CA LYS A 5 0.84 -15.29 -0.29
C LYS A 5 1.68 -14.49 0.71
N LEU A 6 2.90 -14.21 0.26
CA LEU A 6 3.88 -13.31 0.86
C LEU A 6 3.33 -11.87 0.79
N LYS A 7 3.08 -11.23 1.94
CA LYS A 7 2.79 -9.79 2.01
C LYS A 7 4.10 -9.01 1.88
N VAL A 8 4.22 -8.19 0.83
CA VAL A 8 5.21 -7.11 0.78
C VAL A 8 4.72 -6.01 1.72
N LEU A 9 5.34 -5.90 2.89
CA LEU A 9 5.17 -4.79 3.81
C LEU A 9 6.16 -3.68 3.42
N SER A 10 5.66 -2.61 2.83
CA SER A 10 6.34 -1.32 2.83
C SER A 10 5.33 -0.21 3.09
N SER A 11 5.02 0.02 4.36
CA SER A 11 4.57 1.33 4.82
C SER A 11 5.22 1.60 6.17
N LEU A 12 6.26 2.42 6.12
CA LEU A 12 6.88 3.05 7.27
C LEU A 12 5.84 4.01 7.87
N ALA A 13 5.69 3.91 9.18
CA ALA A 13 4.67 4.53 10.02
C ALA A 13 4.55 6.05 9.89
N ILE A 14 3.30 6.55 9.94
CA ILE A 14 2.82 7.61 10.86
C ILE A 14 1.37 7.21 11.21
N LEU A 15 1.15 6.65 12.40
CA LEU A 15 -0.18 6.32 12.93
C LEU A 15 -0.40 7.15 14.20
N GLY A 16 -1.25 8.17 14.10
CA GLY A 16 -1.88 8.83 15.25
C GLY A 16 -3.03 7.94 15.72
N ILE A 17 -2.93 7.44 16.95
CA ILE A 17 -3.77 6.40 17.53
C ILE A 17 -4.92 7.09 18.29
N ALA A 18 -6.17 6.86 17.88
CA ALA A 18 -7.34 7.13 18.71
C ALA A 18 -7.53 5.93 19.66
N GLY A 19 -7.44 6.20 20.96
CA GLY A 19 -7.60 5.20 22.01
C GLY A 19 -9.07 4.88 22.28
N LEU A 20 -9.44 3.61 22.10
CA LEU A 20 -10.55 2.98 22.80
C LEU A 20 -9.99 2.44 24.12
N GLY A 21 -10.25 3.14 25.22
CA GLY A 21 -9.92 2.70 26.56
C GLY A 21 -10.99 1.74 27.09
N LEU A 22 -10.68 0.45 27.16
CA LEU A 22 -11.35 -0.49 28.05
C LEU A 22 -10.34 -1.04 29.07
N ALA A 23 -10.66 -0.79 30.34
CA ALA A 23 -10.27 -1.48 31.58
C ALA A 23 -8.79 -1.62 31.97
N ALA A 24 -8.44 -1.06 33.15
CA ALA A 24 -7.59 -1.74 34.13
C ALA A 24 -7.69 -1.12 35.55
N CYS A 25 -8.12 -1.94 36.50
CA CYS A 25 -7.61 -1.99 37.88
C CYS A 25 -7.91 -3.42 38.39
N ASN A 26 -7.04 -4.16 39.06
CA ASN A 26 -5.68 -3.95 39.54
C ASN A 26 -5.07 -5.34 39.76
N ASN A 27 -3.77 -5.51 39.50
CA ASN A 27 -3.04 -6.75 39.73
C ASN A 27 -2.32 -6.63 41.08
N ASN A 28 -2.51 -7.59 41.99
CA ASN A 28 -1.58 -7.79 43.10
C ASN A 28 -1.14 -9.26 43.11
N THR A 29 0.15 -9.47 42.89
CA THR A 29 0.80 -10.77 42.81
C THR A 29 1.21 -11.24 44.20
N GLY A 30 0.89 -12.50 44.51
CA GLY A 30 1.31 -13.19 45.73
C GLY A 30 1.16 -14.70 45.59
N SER A 31 2.31 -15.34 45.31
CA SER A 31 2.60 -16.77 45.20
C SER A 31 1.88 -17.69 46.21
N GLY A 32 1.47 -18.90 45.77
CA GLY A 32 1.13 -20.01 46.68
C GLY A 32 0.49 -21.21 45.98
N THR A 33 1.21 -22.33 46.00
CA THR A 33 0.93 -23.65 45.38
C THR A 33 -0.28 -24.41 45.95
N THR A 34 -0.97 -25.18 45.09
CA THR A 34 -1.87 -26.32 45.43
C THR A 34 -1.09 -27.48 46.12
N PRO A 35 -1.70 -28.49 46.81
CA PRO A 35 -2.98 -29.18 46.50
C PRO A 35 -3.86 -29.71 47.68
N SER A 36 -5.06 -30.21 47.32
CA SER A 36 -6.00 -31.10 48.07
C SER A 36 -5.35 -32.50 48.37
N PRO A 37 -5.79 -33.42 49.29
CA PRO A 37 -7.19 -33.82 49.61
C PRO A 37 -7.54 -34.38 51.04
N THR A 38 -8.82 -34.77 51.22
CA THR A 38 -9.57 -35.42 52.34
C THR A 38 -9.01 -36.79 52.83
N PRO A 39 -9.30 -37.32 54.06
CA PRO A 39 -10.48 -38.21 54.38
C PRO A 39 -11.05 -38.14 55.85
N THR A 40 -12.38 -38.22 56.12
CA THR A 40 -13.26 -39.31 56.72
C THR A 40 -12.92 -39.88 58.12
N PRO A 41 -13.77 -40.62 58.91
CA PRO A 41 -15.24 -40.88 58.97
C PRO A 41 -15.89 -40.89 60.40
N THR A 42 -17.21 -41.14 60.54
CA THR A 42 -17.83 -42.23 61.38
C THR A 42 -19.37 -42.35 61.13
N GLU A 43 -19.87 -43.59 61.03
CA GLU A 43 -21.24 -44.06 60.71
C GLU A 43 -22.18 -44.33 61.91
N ASN A 44 -23.50 -44.37 61.64
CA ASN A 44 -24.51 -45.40 62.01
C ASN A 44 -25.94 -44.82 61.74
N GLY A 45 -27.00 -45.48 61.23
CA GLY A 45 -27.27 -46.88 60.89
C GLY A 45 -28.60 -47.39 61.51
N GLY A 46 -29.73 -47.33 60.77
CA GLY A 46 -31.00 -48.11 60.90
C GLY A 46 -31.92 -47.85 62.13
N GLY A 47 -33.26 -48.04 62.15
CA GLY A 47 -34.28 -48.55 61.23
C GLY A 47 -35.55 -48.99 62.03
N ALA A 48 -36.76 -48.73 61.50
CA ALA A 48 -38.13 -49.19 61.89
C ALA A 48 -38.73 -48.65 63.22
N THR A 49 -40.00 -48.22 63.33
CA THR A 49 -41.25 -48.97 63.03
C THR A 49 -42.51 -48.07 63.02
N THR A 50 -43.52 -48.52 62.26
CA THR A 50 -44.98 -48.25 62.27
C THR A 50 -45.60 -47.01 61.60
N THR A 51 -46.32 -47.34 60.52
CA THR A 51 -47.34 -46.73 59.66
C THR A 51 -48.43 -45.88 60.36
N PRO A 52 -49.11 -44.95 59.64
CA PRO A 52 -49.88 -43.83 60.19
C PRO A 52 -51.41 -43.96 60.05
N THR A 53 -52.12 -42.89 60.47
CA THR A 53 -53.53 -42.49 60.15
C THR A 53 -54.58 -42.86 61.23
N PRO A 54 -55.71 -42.13 61.45
CA PRO A 54 -56.15 -40.76 61.10
C PRO A 54 -56.61 -39.90 62.32
N THR A 55 -56.82 -38.61 62.04
CA THR A 55 -57.90 -37.68 62.48
C THR A 55 -58.74 -38.01 63.75
N PRO A 56 -59.10 -36.98 64.54
CA PRO A 56 -60.53 -36.78 64.74
C PRO A 56 -60.99 -35.34 64.52
N VAL A 57 -62.05 -35.26 63.73
CA VAL A 57 -63.09 -34.23 63.75
C VAL A 57 -63.64 -34.15 65.18
N PRO A 58 -63.90 -32.96 65.74
CA PRO A 58 -64.78 -32.86 66.90
C PRO A 58 -66.21 -32.62 66.42
N THR A 59 -67.09 -33.59 66.69
CA THR A 59 -68.53 -33.41 66.78
C THR A 59 -68.93 -33.00 68.19
N THR A 60 -69.86 -32.06 68.29
CA THR A 60 -70.65 -31.64 69.47
C THR A 60 -71.36 -32.85 70.13
N PRO A 61 -71.55 -32.89 71.47
CA PRO A 61 -72.82 -32.50 72.13
C PRO A 61 -72.56 -31.94 73.57
N SER A 62 -73.49 -31.44 74.39
CA SER A 62 -74.81 -30.84 74.33
C SER A 62 -75.07 -30.27 75.74
N GLN A 63 -75.72 -29.10 75.80
CA GLN A 63 -76.58 -28.56 76.86
C GLN A 63 -76.10 -28.47 78.34
N THR A 64 -76.11 -27.25 78.88
CA THR A 64 -77.15 -26.86 79.84
C THR A 64 -77.48 -25.37 79.75
N THR A 65 -78.76 -25.09 79.87
CA THR A 65 -79.46 -23.81 79.72
C THR A 65 -79.51 -23.02 81.03
N THR A 66 -79.52 -21.70 80.94
CA THR A 66 -80.40 -20.86 81.78
C THR A 66 -80.90 -19.69 80.93
N THR A 67 -82.18 -19.38 81.15
CA THR A 67 -83.21 -18.83 80.26
C THR A 67 -83.24 -17.29 80.11
N THR A 68 -83.48 -16.82 78.86
CA THR A 68 -84.50 -15.84 78.34
C THR A 68 -84.67 -14.46 79.05
N PRO A 69 -85.12 -13.34 78.42
CA PRO A 69 -85.71 -13.11 77.07
C PRO A 69 -84.94 -12.03 76.26
N ASN A 70 -85.17 -11.71 74.99
CA ASN A 70 -86.42 -11.47 74.28
C ASN A 70 -86.14 -11.41 72.77
N GLN A 71 -87.14 -11.81 72.01
CA GLN A 71 -87.16 -12.07 70.57
C GLN A 71 -87.47 -10.78 69.78
N SER A 72 -86.62 -10.43 68.82
CA SER A 72 -87.02 -9.81 67.53
C SER A 72 -85.80 -9.74 66.61
N SER A 73 -85.55 -10.82 65.87
CA SER A 73 -84.54 -10.88 64.82
C SER A 73 -85.04 -10.21 63.54
N THR A 74 -84.55 -9.01 63.25
CA THR A 74 -84.26 -8.63 61.87
C THR A 74 -82.86 -9.15 61.54
N THR A 75 -82.78 -9.94 60.48
CA THR A 75 -81.54 -10.50 59.93
C THR A 75 -80.55 -9.39 59.54
N ASN A 76 -79.46 -9.24 60.29
CA ASN A 76 -78.25 -8.55 59.80
C ASN A 76 -77.30 -9.60 59.24
N THR A 77 -77.35 -9.79 57.93
CA THR A 77 -76.30 -10.43 57.13
C THR A 77 -74.94 -9.81 57.50
N PRO A 78 -73.85 -10.60 57.69
CA PRO A 78 -72.52 -10.03 57.85
C PRO A 78 -72.27 -9.10 56.66
N ALA A 79 -71.87 -7.84 56.92
CA ALA A 79 -71.58 -6.90 55.85
C ALA A 79 -70.59 -7.57 54.88
N GLN A 80 -71.01 -7.75 53.62
CA GLN A 80 -70.20 -8.40 52.61
C GLN A 80 -68.86 -7.66 52.52
N LYS A 81 -67.74 -8.39 52.57
CA LYS A 81 -66.41 -7.82 52.35
C LYS A 81 -66.33 -7.40 50.88
N VAL A 82 -66.37 -6.09 50.62
CA VAL A 82 -66.46 -5.51 49.28
C VAL A 82 -65.28 -4.58 49.05
N VAL A 83 -64.68 -4.65 47.85
CA VAL A 83 -63.56 -3.78 47.47
C VAL A 83 -64.03 -2.32 47.45
N LYS A 84 -63.40 -1.48 48.29
CA LYS A 84 -63.67 -0.05 48.43
C LYS A 84 -62.91 0.75 47.37
N SER A 85 -61.63 0.44 47.17
CA SER A 85 -60.75 1.12 46.20
C SER A 85 -59.57 0.22 45.82
N ILE A 86 -58.85 0.60 44.77
CA ILE A 86 -57.58 -0.02 44.38
C ILE A 86 -56.46 1.02 44.30
N SER A 87 -55.23 0.60 44.57
CA SER A 87 -54.02 1.40 44.32
C SER A 87 -53.04 0.63 43.43
N ILE A 88 -52.36 1.35 42.55
CA ILE A 88 -51.41 0.81 41.58
C ILE A 88 -50.02 1.30 41.94
N SER A 89 -49.04 0.40 41.94
CA SER A 89 -47.65 0.73 42.21
C SER A 89 -46.72 -0.20 41.44
N GLY A 90 -45.45 0.18 41.28
CA GLY A 90 -44.51 -0.58 40.45
C GLY A 90 -44.78 -0.43 38.95
N GLY A 91 -44.14 -1.28 38.15
CA GLY A 91 -44.21 -1.26 36.69
C GLY A 91 -43.34 -0.20 36.01
N LYS A 92 -43.11 -0.41 34.72
CA LYS A 92 -42.36 0.50 33.85
C LYS A 92 -43.25 1.67 33.42
N THR A 93 -42.75 2.90 33.56
CA THR A 93 -43.49 4.14 33.23
C THR A 93 -42.92 4.92 32.04
N LEU A 94 -41.78 4.51 31.48
CA LEU A 94 -41.14 5.16 30.34
C LEU A 94 -40.90 4.15 29.23
N TYR A 95 -41.46 4.38 28.05
CA TYR A 95 -41.36 3.51 26.88
C TYR A 95 -40.80 4.25 25.67
N LEU A 96 -40.21 3.51 24.73
CA LEU A 96 -39.89 4.04 23.40
C LEU A 96 -41.08 3.89 22.45
N VAL A 97 -41.19 4.77 21.47
CA VAL A 97 -42.19 4.65 20.40
C VAL A 97 -42.09 3.27 19.74
N GLY A 98 -43.23 2.56 19.70
CA GLY A 98 -43.33 1.22 19.10
C GLY A 98 -42.80 0.09 19.99
N GLU A 99 -42.36 0.39 21.22
CA GLU A 99 -42.07 -0.63 22.22
C GLU A 99 -43.35 -1.38 22.61
N GLU A 100 -43.25 -2.68 22.89
CA GLU A 100 -44.38 -3.44 23.41
C GLU A 100 -44.63 -3.05 24.88
N PHE A 101 -45.87 -2.70 25.21
CA PHE A 101 -46.24 -2.40 26.59
C PHE A 101 -46.18 -3.68 27.44
N SER A 102 -45.53 -3.59 28.60
CA SER A 102 -45.50 -4.68 29.59
C SER A 102 -46.19 -4.26 30.88
N PHE A 103 -47.12 -5.09 31.34
CA PHE A 103 -47.75 -4.95 32.65
C PHE A 103 -46.94 -5.64 33.77
N ASP A 104 -45.74 -6.14 33.46
CA ASP A 104 -44.91 -6.86 34.41
C ASP A 104 -44.41 -5.95 35.54
N GLY A 105 -44.38 -6.49 36.76
CA GLY A 105 -43.94 -5.75 37.94
C GLY A 105 -44.93 -4.70 38.44
N VAL A 106 -46.12 -4.58 37.84
CA VAL A 106 -47.22 -3.78 38.38
C VAL A 106 -47.89 -4.55 39.53
N VAL A 107 -48.05 -3.88 40.67
CA VAL A 107 -48.71 -4.40 41.87
C VAL A 107 -50.01 -3.64 42.09
N VAL A 108 -51.13 -4.37 42.05
CA VAL A 108 -52.47 -3.84 42.32
C VAL A 108 -52.89 -4.26 43.73
N THR A 109 -53.18 -3.29 44.59
CA THR A 109 -53.62 -3.54 45.97
C THR A 109 -55.09 -3.17 46.13
N LYS A 110 -55.91 -4.14 46.55
CA LYS A 110 -57.32 -4.00 46.88
C LYS A 110 -57.42 -3.48 48.31
N THR A 111 -58.16 -2.39 48.54
CA THR A 111 -58.56 -1.94 49.88
C THR A 111 -60.04 -2.21 50.06
N TYR A 112 -60.42 -2.90 51.13
CA TYR A 112 -61.80 -3.29 51.40
C TYR A 112 -62.54 -2.26 52.28
N ASN A 113 -63.86 -2.40 52.38
CA ASN A 113 -64.72 -1.57 53.23
C ASN A 113 -64.39 -1.67 54.73
N ASP A 114 -63.75 -2.75 55.17
CA ASP A 114 -63.21 -2.96 56.52
C ASP A 114 -61.78 -2.43 56.72
N GLU A 115 -61.26 -1.67 55.74
CA GLU A 115 -59.91 -1.10 55.70
C GLU A 115 -58.76 -2.11 55.56
N THR A 116 -59.05 -3.42 55.47
CA THR A 116 -58.01 -4.42 55.18
C THR A 116 -57.51 -4.29 53.73
N GLN A 117 -56.27 -4.70 53.49
CA GLN A 117 -55.63 -4.66 52.18
C GLN A 117 -55.15 -6.05 51.73
N GLU A 118 -55.21 -6.30 50.44
CA GLU A 118 -54.75 -7.54 49.81
C GLU A 118 -54.23 -7.25 48.40
N THR A 119 -53.15 -7.90 47.99
CA THR A 119 -52.66 -7.83 46.61
C THR A 119 -53.59 -8.63 45.69
N ALA A 120 -53.98 -8.05 44.56
CA ALA A 120 -54.76 -8.76 43.55
C ALA A 120 -53.91 -9.83 42.86
N THR A 121 -54.53 -10.97 42.56
CA THR A 121 -53.92 -12.00 41.69
C THR A 121 -54.05 -11.58 40.22
N ALA A 122 -53.23 -12.15 39.33
CA ALA A 122 -53.22 -11.78 37.91
C ALA A 122 -54.60 -11.95 37.25
N ASP A 123 -55.35 -12.99 37.62
CA ASP A 123 -56.69 -13.28 37.07
C ASP A 123 -57.77 -12.30 37.54
N GLU A 124 -57.51 -11.52 38.60
CA GLU A 124 -58.45 -10.51 39.13
C GLU A 124 -58.26 -9.13 38.49
N VAL A 125 -57.23 -8.95 37.67
CA VAL A 125 -56.83 -7.65 37.13
C VAL A 125 -57.00 -7.64 35.61
N THR A 126 -57.70 -6.62 35.12
CA THR A 126 -57.73 -6.29 33.69
C THR A 126 -57.23 -4.88 33.49
N TYR A 127 -56.58 -4.59 32.36
CA TYR A 127 -56.16 -3.23 32.03
C TYR A 127 -56.46 -2.86 30.58
N LYS A 128 -56.54 -1.56 30.34
CA LYS A 128 -56.64 -0.93 29.02
C LYS A 128 -55.76 0.31 28.97
N ILE A 129 -55.25 0.63 27.79
CA ILE A 129 -54.39 1.80 27.58
C ILE A 129 -55.19 2.87 26.84
N TYR A 130 -55.05 4.13 27.25
CA TYR A 130 -55.73 5.27 26.66
C TYR A 130 -54.72 6.37 26.29
N SER A 131 -55.00 7.10 25.22
CA SER A 131 -54.18 8.24 24.76
C SER A 131 -54.58 9.58 25.39
N ASP A 132 -55.63 9.58 26.21
CA ASP A 132 -56.20 10.72 26.92
C ASP A 132 -56.46 10.36 28.38
N GLU A 133 -56.38 11.37 29.25
CA GLU A 133 -56.53 11.20 30.69
C GLU A 133 -57.95 10.82 31.10
N ASP A 134 -58.96 11.17 30.30
CA ASP A 134 -60.37 10.90 30.60
C ASP A 134 -60.81 9.47 30.21
N GLY A 135 -59.92 8.66 29.63
CA GLY A 135 -60.19 7.27 29.28
C GLY A 135 -61.17 7.08 28.13
N THR A 136 -61.27 8.04 27.19
CA THR A 136 -62.24 7.98 26.09
C THR A 136 -61.66 7.46 24.78
N LYS A 137 -60.33 7.54 24.59
CA LYS A 137 -59.62 7.13 23.37
C LYS A 137 -58.69 5.96 23.67
N GLU A 138 -59.26 4.76 23.62
CA GLU A 138 -58.53 3.50 23.79
C GLU A 138 -57.41 3.39 22.73
N ALA A 139 -56.20 3.12 23.20
CA ALA A 139 -55.01 2.94 22.39
C ALA A 139 -54.66 1.45 22.33
N THR A 140 -54.61 0.89 21.12
CA THR A 140 -54.22 -0.51 20.90
C THR A 140 -52.70 -0.71 20.92
N SER A 141 -51.93 0.37 20.85
CA SER A 141 -50.46 0.38 20.94
C SER A 141 -49.93 1.75 21.37
N ILE A 142 -48.68 1.78 21.84
CA ILE A 142 -47.92 3.00 22.17
C ILE A 142 -47.02 3.44 20.99
N ALA A 143 -47.64 3.61 19.82
CA ALA A 143 -46.95 3.85 18.55
C ALA A 143 -46.56 5.33 18.29
N THR A 144 -46.92 6.25 19.18
CA THR A 144 -46.56 7.68 19.05
C THR A 144 -46.02 8.21 20.37
N ALA A 145 -45.16 9.21 20.33
CA ALA A 145 -44.67 9.85 21.54
C ALA A 145 -45.79 10.64 22.23
N GLY A 146 -45.81 10.62 23.56
CA GLY A 146 -46.83 11.28 24.37
C GLY A 146 -47.06 10.59 25.71
N THR A 147 -48.03 11.10 26.46
CA THR A 147 -48.48 10.48 27.72
C THR A 147 -49.66 9.57 27.42
N TYR A 148 -49.61 8.34 27.93
CA TYR A 148 -50.70 7.37 27.88
C TYR A 148 -51.14 7.02 29.30
N TYR A 149 -52.37 6.56 29.44
CA TYR A 149 -52.99 6.26 30.72
C TYR A 149 -53.40 4.78 30.74
N VAL A 150 -52.80 4.01 31.64
CA VAL A 150 -53.10 2.60 31.83
C VAL A 150 -54.18 2.51 32.90
N TYR A 151 -55.41 2.28 32.46
CA TYR A 151 -56.57 2.06 33.31
C TYR A 151 -56.60 0.61 33.74
N VAL A 152 -56.60 0.39 35.05
CA VAL A 152 -56.59 -0.92 35.69
C VAL A 152 -57.91 -1.09 36.44
N THR A 153 -58.58 -2.21 36.19
CA THR A 153 -59.84 -2.60 36.83
C THR A 153 -59.62 -3.86 37.65
N CYS A 154 -60.04 -3.83 38.92
CA CYS A 154 -60.03 -4.99 39.80
C CYS A 154 -61.17 -4.89 40.83
N GLY A 155 -61.94 -5.96 41.01
CA GLY A 155 -63.04 -6.01 41.99
C GLY A 155 -64.15 -4.97 41.77
N GLY A 156 -64.39 -4.54 40.52
CA GLY A 156 -65.37 -3.50 40.17
C GLY A 156 -64.94 -2.08 40.51
N LYS A 157 -63.65 -1.85 40.75
CA LYS A 157 -63.03 -0.54 40.97
C LYS A 157 -61.96 -0.29 39.92
N ASP A 158 -61.87 0.97 39.51
CA ASP A 158 -60.91 1.44 38.51
C ASP A 158 -59.94 2.43 39.14
N ASN A 159 -58.71 2.41 38.66
CA ASN A 159 -57.71 3.44 38.90
C ASN A 159 -56.77 3.44 37.69
N TYR A 160 -55.98 4.49 37.52
CA TYR A 160 -55.04 4.57 36.41
C TYR A 160 -53.68 5.09 36.84
N TYR A 161 -52.69 4.86 36.00
CA TYR A 161 -51.40 5.54 36.10
C TYR A 161 -50.94 5.98 34.71
N ALA A 162 -50.16 7.06 34.67
CA ALA A 162 -49.60 7.59 33.45
C ALA A 162 -48.29 6.88 33.09
N ILE A 163 -48.09 6.64 31.80
CA ILE A 163 -46.82 6.24 31.20
C ILE A 163 -46.42 7.27 30.15
N THR A 164 -45.13 7.49 29.98
CA THR A 164 -44.56 8.37 28.96
C THR A 164 -43.94 7.53 27.86
N VAL A 165 -44.30 7.82 26.61
CA VAL A 165 -43.72 7.22 25.42
C VAL A 165 -42.90 8.30 24.74
N GLN A 166 -41.63 8.05 24.48
CA GLN A 166 -40.73 9.01 23.85
C GLN A 166 -40.10 8.43 22.58
N GLU A 167 -39.80 9.30 21.62
CA GLU A 167 -39.02 8.87 20.45
C GLU A 167 -37.60 8.48 20.89
N LYS A 168 -37.02 7.48 20.22
CA LYS A 168 -35.61 7.14 20.38
C LYS A 168 -34.79 8.41 20.10
N GLN A 169 -33.98 8.82 21.06
CA GLN A 169 -33.11 9.98 20.92
C GLN A 169 -31.80 9.58 20.26
N GLN A 170 -31.19 10.52 19.56
CA GLN A 170 -29.82 10.46 19.08
C GLN A 170 -29.05 11.64 19.64
N THR A 171 -27.89 11.35 20.24
CA THR A 171 -26.98 12.39 20.72
C THR A 171 -26.14 12.90 19.56
N ILE A 172 -26.20 14.20 19.32
CA ILE A 172 -25.38 14.91 18.35
C ILE A 172 -24.19 15.51 19.08
N HIS A 173 -22.99 15.34 18.53
CA HIS A 173 -21.75 15.94 19.03
C HIS A 173 -21.27 17.03 18.08
N GLU A 174 -21.50 18.28 18.45
CA GLU A 174 -20.99 19.43 17.70
C GLU A 174 -19.65 19.90 18.25
N PHE A 175 -18.60 19.56 17.50
CA PHE A 175 -17.24 19.86 17.90
C PHE A 175 -16.73 21.17 17.30
N PHE A 176 -16.25 22.05 18.17
CA PHE A 176 -15.47 23.24 17.85
C PHE A 176 -13.99 23.00 18.20
N ASP A 177 -13.11 23.11 17.21
CA ASP A 177 -11.66 23.16 17.39
C ASP A 177 -11.16 24.58 17.09
N ALA A 178 -10.40 25.19 18.00
CA ALA A 178 -9.77 26.49 17.75
C ALA A 178 -8.85 26.48 16.52
N ALA A 179 -8.42 25.31 16.04
CA ALA A 179 -7.62 25.14 14.83
C ALA A 179 -8.30 25.64 13.55
N ILE A 180 -9.62 25.83 13.54
CA ILE A 180 -10.34 26.43 12.40
C ILE A 180 -10.06 27.92 12.24
N LEU A 181 -9.51 28.57 13.27
CA LEU A 181 -9.17 29.98 13.27
C LEU A 181 -7.74 30.19 12.73
N THR A 182 -7.46 31.35 12.14
CA THR A 182 -6.12 31.65 11.60
C THR A 182 -5.14 32.01 12.73
N ALA A 183 -4.04 31.26 12.84
CA ALA A 183 -2.98 31.49 13.84
C ALA A 183 -2.34 32.88 13.72
N SER A 184 -1.89 33.45 14.85
CA SER A 184 -1.23 34.77 15.00
C SER A 184 -2.13 36.00 14.81
N GLN A 185 -3.45 35.82 14.76
CA GLN A 185 -4.40 36.93 14.77
C GLN A 185 -4.51 37.52 16.18
N SER A 186 -4.23 38.81 16.31
CA SER A 186 -4.70 39.60 17.46
C SER A 186 -6.11 40.05 17.16
N VAL A 187 -7.05 39.57 17.95
CA VAL A 187 -8.46 39.92 17.89
C VAL A 187 -8.66 41.15 18.77
N THR A 188 -9.09 42.26 18.17
CA THR A 188 -9.27 43.56 18.83
C THR A 188 -10.73 44.03 18.88
N GLU A 189 -11.65 43.20 18.40
CA GLU A 189 -13.09 43.40 18.40
C GLU A 189 -13.81 42.06 18.63
N THR A 190 -15.14 42.07 18.78
CA THR A 190 -15.89 40.82 18.97
C THR A 190 -15.90 39.98 17.69
N ILE A 191 -15.58 38.69 17.80
CA ILE A 191 -15.65 37.74 16.69
C ILE A 191 -16.50 36.53 17.07
N ASP A 192 -17.20 35.98 16.09
CA ASP A 192 -17.85 34.68 16.21
C ASP A 192 -16.87 33.61 15.72
N VAL A 193 -16.50 32.69 16.62
CA VAL A 193 -15.50 31.65 16.33
C VAL A 193 -16.13 30.33 15.92
N TYR A 194 -17.42 30.15 16.22
CA TYR A 194 -18.21 28.99 15.83
C TYR A 194 -19.68 29.37 15.74
N GLU A 195 -20.37 28.94 14.68
CA GLU A 195 -21.83 29.07 14.57
C GLU A 195 -22.37 27.92 13.71
N LYS A 196 -23.19 27.04 14.31
CA LYS A 196 -23.81 25.90 13.63
C LYS A 196 -25.07 25.49 14.37
N ASN A 197 -26.15 25.20 13.64
CA ASN A 197 -27.42 24.67 14.19
C ASN A 197 -27.97 25.44 15.41
N GLY A 198 -27.76 26.75 15.44
CA GLY A 198 -28.17 27.63 16.55
C GLY A 198 -27.20 27.67 17.74
N ASN A 199 -26.21 26.78 17.79
CA ASN A 199 -25.10 26.84 18.73
C ASN A 199 -24.06 27.84 18.25
N LYS A 200 -23.52 28.64 19.17
CA LYS A 200 -22.61 29.73 18.85
C LYS A 200 -21.55 29.89 19.91
N ILE A 201 -20.31 30.13 19.50
CA ILE A 201 -19.22 30.54 20.39
C ILE A 201 -18.68 31.86 19.87
N SER A 202 -18.60 32.86 20.73
CA SER A 202 -18.03 34.16 20.38
C SER A 202 -16.98 34.59 21.41
N ALA A 203 -16.02 35.38 20.93
CA ALA A 203 -14.94 35.93 21.72
C ALA A 203 -14.97 37.46 21.61
N THR A 204 -15.21 38.13 22.73
CA THR A 204 -15.19 39.60 22.82
C THR A 204 -13.76 40.06 23.10
N ALA A 205 -13.27 41.02 22.33
CA ALA A 205 -11.99 41.68 22.56
C ALA A 205 -12.10 43.19 22.26
N SER A 206 -11.13 43.96 22.72
CA SER A 206 -10.99 45.40 22.48
C SER A 206 -9.53 45.77 22.17
N ALA A 207 -9.28 47.00 21.69
CA ALA A 207 -7.92 47.49 21.42
C ALA A 207 -7.01 47.48 22.66
N ASP A 208 -7.56 47.69 23.86
CA ASP A 208 -6.84 47.64 25.13
C ASP A 208 -6.77 46.23 25.74
N ARG A 209 -7.67 45.31 25.35
CA ARG A 209 -7.72 43.93 25.86
C ARG A 209 -7.92 42.90 24.76
N ILE A 210 -6.90 42.75 23.93
CA ILE A 210 -6.88 41.81 22.80
C ILE A 210 -7.01 40.34 23.22
N ILE A 211 -7.59 39.50 22.37
CA ILE A 211 -7.48 38.04 22.41
C ILE A 211 -6.46 37.60 21.35
N LYS A 212 -5.70 36.55 21.61
CA LYS A 212 -4.78 35.98 20.63
C LYS A 212 -5.22 34.58 20.23
N ILE A 213 -5.08 34.26 18.95
CA ILE A 213 -5.16 32.88 18.47
C ILE A 213 -3.72 32.41 18.24
N ASP A 214 -3.22 31.55 19.12
CA ASP A 214 -1.82 31.11 19.10
C ASP A 214 -1.73 29.61 18.85
N SER A 215 -0.66 29.17 18.17
CA SER A 215 -0.36 27.75 17.98
C SER A 215 0.06 27.10 19.32
N SER A 216 -0.52 25.95 19.63
CA SER A 216 -0.16 25.13 20.77
C SER A 216 -0.58 23.70 20.51
N VAL A 217 0.38 22.79 20.51
CA VAL A 217 0.10 21.35 20.34
C VAL A 217 -0.14 20.71 21.71
N LYS A 218 -1.35 20.19 21.93
CA LYS A 218 -1.70 19.42 23.13
C LYS A 218 -2.69 18.32 22.77
N THR A 219 -2.63 17.23 23.52
CA THR A 219 -3.51 16.07 23.33
C THR A 219 -4.23 15.76 24.63
N VAL A 220 -5.54 15.53 24.54
CA VAL A 220 -6.40 15.10 25.65
C VAL A 220 -7.56 14.30 25.06
N ASP A 221 -8.04 13.26 25.74
CA ASP A 221 -9.18 12.44 25.31
C ASP A 221 -9.04 11.89 23.87
N GLY A 222 -7.80 11.62 23.42
CA GLY A 222 -7.51 11.17 22.05
C GLY A 222 -7.61 12.25 20.96
N ILE A 223 -7.91 13.49 21.33
CA ILE A 223 -8.02 14.64 20.42
C ILE A 223 -6.70 15.42 20.44
N ASN A 224 -6.16 15.74 19.27
CA ASN A 224 -4.96 16.55 19.12
C ASN A 224 -5.31 17.99 18.70
N PHE A 225 -5.18 18.92 19.63
CA PHE A 225 -5.37 20.34 19.36
C PHE A 225 -4.06 20.98 18.95
N THR A 226 -4.10 21.85 17.94
CA THR A 226 -2.92 22.54 17.40
C THR A 226 -2.95 24.05 17.63
N GLN A 227 -4.09 24.60 18.04
CA GLN A 227 -4.29 26.02 18.31
C GLN A 227 -5.11 26.21 19.59
N ARG A 228 -5.12 27.45 20.10
CA ARG A 228 -5.94 27.84 21.26
C ARG A 228 -6.37 29.30 21.17
N ILE A 229 -7.50 29.60 21.80
CA ILE A 229 -7.92 30.95 22.15
C ILE A 229 -7.21 31.36 23.44
N ASN A 230 -6.31 32.32 23.32
CA ASN A 230 -5.52 32.87 24.40
C ASN A 230 -6.11 34.20 24.87
N THR A 231 -6.74 34.18 26.05
CA THR A 231 -7.31 35.36 26.72
C THR A 231 -6.25 36.25 27.38
N GLN A 232 -4.97 36.08 27.04
CA GLN A 232 -3.83 36.87 27.51
C GLN A 232 -3.75 36.96 29.04
N GLY A 233 -4.14 35.86 29.69
CA GLY A 233 -3.93 35.67 31.12
C GLY A 233 -4.93 36.35 32.05
N GLN A 234 -6.06 36.88 31.57
CA GLN A 234 -7.24 37.26 32.39
C GLN A 234 -8.45 37.52 31.45
N THR A 235 -9.63 36.99 31.76
CA THR A 235 -10.90 37.47 31.15
C THR A 235 -11.48 38.66 31.93
N LEU A 236 -11.26 38.74 33.24
CA LEU A 236 -11.72 39.81 34.13
C LEU A 236 -10.51 40.39 34.91
N LYS A 237 -10.49 41.70 35.18
CA LYS A 237 -9.41 42.36 35.94
C LYS A 237 -9.89 42.71 37.36
N GLY A 238 -9.17 42.23 38.38
CA GLY A 238 -9.42 42.61 39.77
C GLY A 238 -10.82 42.21 40.25
N THR A 239 -11.64 43.18 40.66
CA THR A 239 -13.02 42.97 41.14
C THR A 239 -14.07 43.08 40.03
N GLU A 240 -13.68 43.06 38.75
CA GLU A 240 -14.62 43.05 37.62
C GLU A 240 -15.51 41.79 37.68
N THR A 241 -16.81 41.98 37.44
CA THR A 241 -17.78 40.90 37.24
C THR A 241 -18.10 40.76 35.75
N ILE A 242 -18.84 39.71 35.41
CA ILE A 242 -19.42 39.60 34.07
C ILE A 242 -20.44 40.73 33.88
N SER A 243 -20.35 41.40 32.73
CA SER A 243 -21.20 42.50 32.31
C SER A 243 -21.80 42.17 30.95
N VAL A 244 -23.11 42.18 30.87
CA VAL A 244 -23.88 41.90 29.64
C VAL A 244 -24.81 43.06 29.33
N ASP A 245 -25.06 43.34 28.06
CA ASP A 245 -26.05 44.34 27.66
C ASP A 245 -27.49 43.81 27.82
N SER A 246 -28.48 44.65 27.49
CA SER A 246 -29.90 44.30 27.57
C SER A 246 -30.32 43.13 26.65
N ASN A 247 -29.47 42.76 25.69
CA ASN A 247 -29.70 41.65 24.77
C ASN A 247 -28.90 40.40 25.17
N GLY A 248 -28.24 40.42 26.33
CA GLY A 248 -27.39 39.32 26.81
C GLY A 248 -26.06 39.21 26.07
N LYS A 249 -25.62 40.24 25.33
CA LYS A 249 -24.29 40.23 24.71
C LYS A 249 -23.23 40.59 25.75
N LEU A 250 -22.13 39.83 25.77
CA LEU A 250 -20.99 40.12 26.64
C LEU A 250 -20.37 41.48 26.28
N THR A 251 -20.27 42.37 27.27
CA THR A 251 -19.73 43.73 27.13
C THR A 251 -18.38 43.92 27.80
N ASN A 252 -17.91 42.93 28.57
CA ASN A 252 -16.55 42.96 29.09
C ASN A 252 -15.56 43.09 27.92
N PRO A 253 -14.53 43.95 28.03
CA PRO A 253 -13.55 44.18 26.96
C PRO A 253 -12.76 42.93 26.55
N ARG A 254 -12.80 41.84 27.33
CA ARG A 254 -12.25 40.54 26.96
C ARG A 254 -13.08 39.40 27.55
N GLY A 255 -13.48 38.41 26.77
CA GLY A 255 -14.12 37.20 27.30
C GLY A 255 -14.66 36.28 26.22
N ILE A 256 -15.23 35.14 26.64
CA ILE A 256 -15.80 34.13 25.74
C ILE A 256 -17.23 33.88 26.19
N CYS A 257 -18.17 33.82 25.24
CA CYS A 257 -19.53 33.35 25.48
C CYS A 257 -19.86 32.17 24.58
N ILE A 258 -20.72 31.28 25.09
CA ILE A 258 -21.23 30.11 24.41
C ILE A 258 -22.75 30.14 24.50
N THR A 259 -23.43 30.16 23.37
CA THR A 259 -24.87 29.99 23.25
C THR A 259 -25.14 28.57 22.79
N VAL A 260 -25.99 27.85 23.53
CA VAL A 260 -26.47 26.51 23.17
C VAL A 260 -27.96 26.58 22.85
N ALA A 261 -28.36 26.00 21.72
CA ALA A 261 -29.74 26.00 21.24
C ALA A 261 -30.64 25.00 21.98
N HIS A 262 -30.04 23.97 22.58
CA HIS A 262 -30.71 22.89 23.27
C HIS A 262 -30.13 22.69 24.68
N ASP A 263 -30.87 21.97 25.52
CA ASP A 263 -30.29 21.38 26.72
C ASP A 263 -29.12 20.50 26.31
N SER A 264 -27.93 20.80 26.83
CA SER A 264 -26.67 20.27 26.31
C SER A 264 -25.72 19.88 27.44
N THR A 265 -24.88 18.90 27.16
CA THR A 265 -23.63 18.70 27.88
C THR A 265 -22.54 19.47 27.15
N LEU A 266 -21.96 20.48 27.80
CA LEU A 266 -20.83 21.23 27.29
C LEU A 266 -19.52 20.65 27.83
N LYS A 267 -18.67 20.14 26.95
CA LYS A 267 -17.31 19.74 27.30
C LYS A 267 -16.30 20.76 26.78
N LEU A 268 -15.69 21.51 27.69
CA LEU A 268 -14.77 22.61 27.37
C LEU A 268 -13.32 22.17 27.59
N TYR A 269 -12.50 22.25 26.55
CA TYR A 269 -11.09 21.85 26.61
C TYR A 269 -10.22 23.03 27.00
N VAL A 270 -9.85 23.11 28.28
CA VAL A 270 -9.17 24.27 28.86
C VAL A 270 -7.92 23.92 29.64
N ASN A 271 -7.01 24.88 29.77
CA ASN A 271 -5.89 24.81 30.72
C ASN A 271 -5.54 26.20 31.26
N SER A 272 -4.73 26.26 32.31
CA SER A 272 -4.26 27.53 32.90
C SER A 272 -3.26 28.28 32.01
N SER A 273 -3.22 29.61 32.13
CA SER A 273 -2.39 30.49 31.30
C SER A 273 -0.89 30.54 31.66
N SER A 274 -0.44 29.75 32.65
CA SER A 274 0.95 29.74 33.11
C SER A 274 1.24 28.39 33.76
N GLY A 275 2.34 27.72 33.36
CA GLY A 275 2.70 26.35 33.75
C GLY A 275 2.44 26.02 35.23
N ASP A 276 1.98 24.78 35.47
CA ASP A 276 1.60 24.13 36.74
C ASP A 276 0.74 24.92 37.74
N SER A 277 0.34 26.14 37.37
CA SER A 277 -0.26 27.12 38.24
C SER A 277 -1.77 26.90 38.29
N LYS A 278 -2.32 26.64 39.48
CA LYS A 278 -3.76 26.40 39.62
C LYS A 278 -4.55 27.70 39.48
N ARG A 279 -5.64 27.67 38.71
CA ARG A 279 -6.55 28.80 38.45
C ARG A 279 -7.99 28.33 38.60
N ILE A 280 -8.90 29.26 38.85
CA ILE A 280 -10.33 28.96 38.91
C ILE A 280 -10.97 29.34 37.57
N PHE A 281 -11.52 28.33 36.90
CA PHE A 281 -12.33 28.47 35.70
C PHE A 281 -13.80 28.52 36.09
N GLY A 282 -14.53 29.52 35.59
CA GLY A 282 -15.94 29.71 35.88
C GLY A 282 -16.80 29.72 34.61
N ILE A 283 -18.02 29.22 34.75
CA ILE A 283 -19.10 29.33 33.76
C ILE A 283 -20.36 29.85 34.47
N THR A 284 -21.06 30.80 33.86
CA THR A 284 -22.31 31.34 34.41
C THR A 284 -23.26 31.76 33.29
N ASN A 285 -24.57 31.73 33.54
CA ASN A 285 -25.57 32.36 32.66
C ASN A 285 -25.90 33.81 33.07
N ASN A 286 -25.16 34.38 34.04
CA ASN A 286 -25.40 35.68 34.64
C ASN A 286 -26.79 35.83 35.28
N ALA A 287 -27.38 34.71 35.70
CA ALA A 287 -28.64 34.64 36.44
C ALA A 287 -28.50 33.64 37.61
N ASP A 288 -29.04 32.44 37.45
CA ASP A 288 -29.16 31.40 38.48
C ASP A 288 -28.16 30.25 38.33
N TYR A 289 -27.46 30.16 37.19
CA TYR A 289 -26.45 29.14 36.94
C TYR A 289 -25.05 29.71 37.11
N THR A 290 -24.29 29.20 38.07
CA THR A 290 -22.85 29.48 38.20
C THR A 290 -22.13 28.24 38.69
N LYS A 291 -21.07 27.83 37.99
CA LYS A 291 -20.16 26.76 38.40
C LYS A 291 -18.72 27.21 38.25
N THR A 292 -17.87 26.78 39.17
CA THR A 292 -16.43 27.03 39.16
C THR A 292 -15.67 25.72 39.38
N THR A 293 -14.50 25.59 38.78
CA THR A 293 -13.60 24.45 38.99
C THR A 293 -12.14 24.89 38.91
N ILE A 294 -11.24 24.09 39.51
CA ILE A 294 -9.82 24.37 39.52
C ILE A 294 -9.16 23.67 38.33
N ILE A 295 -8.44 24.46 37.52
CA ILE A 295 -7.64 24.00 36.39
C ILE A 295 -6.16 24.26 36.67
N ASP A 296 -5.27 23.50 36.03
CA ASP A 296 -3.82 23.61 36.18
C ASP A 296 -3.13 23.72 34.81
N GLY A 297 -1.82 23.50 34.72
CA GLY A 297 -1.07 23.60 33.47
C GLY A 297 -1.46 22.58 32.40
N ASN A 298 -2.11 21.48 32.80
CA ASN A 298 -2.50 20.39 31.92
C ASN A 298 -3.85 20.69 31.24
N LEU A 299 -3.96 20.29 29.97
CA LEU A 299 -5.22 20.38 29.23
C LEU A 299 -6.20 19.35 29.75
N LYS A 300 -7.43 19.79 30.03
CA LYS A 300 -8.53 18.95 30.53
C LYS A 300 -9.82 19.28 29.79
N GLY A 301 -10.65 18.27 29.54
CA GLY A 301 -12.04 18.45 29.16
C GLY A 301 -12.91 18.60 30.41
N LEU A 302 -13.53 19.76 30.59
CA LEU A 302 -14.44 20.03 31.70
C LEU A 302 -15.90 19.91 31.22
N GLU A 303 -16.70 19.09 31.90
CA GLU A 303 -18.08 18.82 31.50
C GLU A 303 -19.09 19.61 32.35
N PHE A 304 -20.05 20.24 31.68
CA PHE A 304 -21.09 21.07 32.28
C PHE A 304 -22.45 20.75 31.65
N GLU A 305 -23.36 20.23 32.46
CA GLU A 305 -24.78 20.16 32.11
C GLU A 305 -25.40 21.56 32.13
N VAL A 306 -25.97 21.97 31.00
CA VAL A 306 -26.53 23.31 30.79
C VAL A 306 -27.88 23.24 30.09
N LYS A 307 -28.78 24.18 30.42
CA LYS A 307 -30.02 24.40 29.68
C LYS A 307 -29.79 25.23 28.42
N ALA A 308 -30.68 25.16 27.44
CA ALA A 308 -30.67 26.07 26.30
C ALA A 308 -30.53 27.53 26.74
N GLY A 309 -29.59 28.28 26.15
CA GLY A 309 -29.30 29.65 26.56
C GLY A 309 -27.85 30.05 26.37
N THR A 310 -27.50 31.24 26.86
CA THR A 310 -26.16 31.82 26.74
C THR A 310 -25.41 31.74 28.06
N TYR A 311 -24.16 31.29 27.97
CA TYR A 311 -23.23 31.13 29.07
C TYR A 311 -21.96 31.92 28.81
N TYR A 312 -21.39 32.45 29.88
CA TYR A 312 -20.20 33.29 29.86
C TYR A 312 -19.10 32.57 30.62
N LEU A 313 -17.94 32.46 29.99
CA LEU A 313 -16.77 31.86 30.58
C LEU A 313 -15.93 32.95 31.23
N TYR A 314 -15.50 32.71 32.46
CA TYR A 314 -14.74 33.69 33.22
C TYR A 314 -13.62 33.06 34.02
N THR A 315 -12.73 33.94 34.49
CA THR A 315 -11.68 33.66 35.45
C THR A 315 -12.13 34.24 36.77
N ASP A 316 -12.20 33.44 37.82
CA ASP A 316 -12.40 33.97 39.17
C ASP A 316 -11.05 34.48 39.70
N ALA A 317 -11.03 35.74 40.16
CA ALA A 317 -9.83 36.40 40.65
C ALA A 317 -9.38 35.94 42.05
N THR A 318 -10.14 35.03 42.68
CA THR A 318 -9.83 34.48 43.99
C THR A 318 -8.45 33.79 43.99
N THR A 319 -7.67 34.08 45.02
CA THR A 319 -6.34 33.52 45.25
C THR A 319 -6.32 32.76 46.58
N ASP A 320 -5.65 31.63 46.60
CA ASP A 320 -5.46 30.81 47.80
C ASP A 320 -4.06 30.19 47.76
N ASP A 321 -3.14 30.84 48.46
CA ASP A 321 -1.74 30.41 48.53
C ASP A 321 -1.59 29.02 49.18
N SER A 322 -2.53 28.61 50.05
CA SER A 322 -2.48 27.30 50.71
C SER A 322 -2.75 26.15 49.73
N GLN A 323 -3.56 26.41 48.70
CA GLN A 323 -3.89 25.46 47.64
C GLN A 323 -3.06 25.66 46.37
N GLY A 324 -2.22 26.71 46.34
CA GLY A 324 -1.41 27.11 45.18
C GLY A 324 -2.22 27.80 44.07
N ILE A 325 -3.40 28.31 44.39
CA ILE A 325 -4.29 29.01 43.45
C ILE A 325 -3.84 30.47 43.34
N LYS A 326 -3.51 30.92 42.14
CA LYS A 326 -3.11 32.31 41.88
C LYS A 326 -4.09 32.99 40.93
N ALA A 327 -4.07 34.31 40.91
CA ALA A 327 -4.79 35.07 39.90
C ALA A 327 -4.13 34.85 38.52
N GLY A 328 -4.93 34.65 37.48
CA GLY A 328 -4.45 34.43 36.11
C GLY A 328 -5.50 33.74 35.26
N GLY A 329 -5.40 33.88 33.95
CA GLY A 329 -6.39 33.40 33.00
C GLY A 329 -6.18 31.95 32.58
N TRP A 330 -6.84 31.62 31.50
CA TRP A 330 -6.86 30.28 30.92
C TRP A 330 -6.93 30.34 29.40
N TYR A 331 -6.67 29.20 28.77
CA TYR A 331 -6.77 29.03 27.33
C TYR A 331 -7.88 28.03 27.00
N LEU A 332 -8.63 28.29 25.93
CA LEU A 332 -9.63 27.38 25.37
C LEU A 332 -9.11 26.80 24.06
N TYR A 333 -9.04 25.48 23.99
CA TYR A 333 -8.57 24.75 22.81
C TYR A 333 -9.74 24.31 21.91
N GLY A 334 -10.89 24.04 22.51
CA GLY A 334 -12.09 23.64 21.79
C GLY A 334 -13.26 23.39 22.72
N ALA A 335 -14.39 23.03 22.14
CA ALA A 335 -15.60 22.65 22.86
C ALA A 335 -16.31 21.51 22.12
N ASP A 336 -16.84 20.54 22.85
CA ASP A 336 -17.86 19.61 22.35
C ASP A 336 -19.21 20.03 22.95
N ILE A 337 -20.16 20.33 22.08
CA ILE A 337 -21.54 20.67 22.43
C ILE A 337 -22.38 19.46 22.09
N SER A 338 -22.73 18.68 23.12
CA SER A 338 -23.49 17.45 22.94
C SER A 338 -24.96 17.65 23.34
N TYR A 339 -25.90 17.30 22.47
CA TYR A 339 -27.34 17.47 22.72
C TYR A 339 -28.16 16.37 22.04
N ASN A 340 -29.36 16.11 22.57
CA ASN A 340 -30.24 15.06 22.05
C ASN A 340 -31.27 15.62 21.08
N VAL A 341 -31.47 14.90 19.97
CA VAL A 341 -32.55 15.14 19.01
C VAL A 341 -33.33 13.85 18.77
N PRO A 342 -34.61 13.92 18.33
CA PRO A 342 -35.33 12.73 17.90
C PRO A 342 -34.58 12.00 16.78
N LYS A 343 -34.34 10.69 16.90
CA LYS A 343 -33.64 9.90 15.87
C LYS A 343 -34.35 9.96 14.51
N SER A 344 -35.66 10.19 14.51
CA SER A 344 -36.49 10.39 13.31
C SER A 344 -36.15 11.67 12.53
N SER A 345 -35.61 12.70 13.18
CA SER A 345 -35.24 13.98 12.53
C SER A 345 -33.83 13.97 11.93
N VAL A 346 -33.07 12.90 12.15
CA VAL A 346 -31.71 12.76 11.62
C VAL A 346 -31.78 12.16 10.21
N THR A 347 -31.24 12.89 9.25
CA THR A 347 -31.08 12.45 7.87
C THR A 347 -29.61 12.47 7.49
N TYR A 348 -29.21 11.63 6.53
CA TYR A 348 -27.84 11.51 6.07
C TYR A 348 -27.71 12.02 4.63
N SER A 349 -26.66 12.79 4.34
CA SER A 349 -26.34 13.27 2.99
C SER A 349 -25.23 12.47 2.31
N GLU A 350 -24.50 11.65 3.07
CA GLU A 350 -23.39 10.82 2.60
C GLU A 350 -23.18 9.68 3.59
N ILE A 351 -22.69 8.54 3.11
CA ILE A 351 -22.17 7.47 3.97
C ILE A 351 -20.73 7.14 3.56
N LYS A 352 -19.94 6.66 4.51
CA LYS A 352 -18.58 6.18 4.30
C LYS A 352 -18.32 4.87 5.03
N VAL A 353 -17.64 3.97 4.35
CA VAL A 353 -17.23 2.68 4.90
C VAL A 353 -15.74 2.71 5.23
N ASP A 354 -15.42 2.42 6.48
CA ASP A 354 -14.05 2.14 6.93
C ASP A 354 -13.90 0.62 7.14
N ALA A 355 -13.20 0.01 6.18
CA ALA A 355 -12.92 -1.41 6.12
C ALA A 355 -11.52 -1.77 6.64
N SER A 356 -10.77 -0.83 7.20
CA SER A 356 -9.36 -1.02 7.56
C SER A 356 -9.14 -2.15 8.56
N ASN A 357 -10.13 -2.42 9.42
CA ASN A 357 -10.12 -3.48 10.42
C ASN A 357 -11.13 -4.60 10.12
N ALA A 358 -11.80 -4.55 8.97
CA ALA A 358 -12.83 -5.52 8.61
C ALA A 358 -12.21 -6.83 8.11
N LYS A 359 -12.90 -7.96 8.35
CA LYS A 359 -12.53 -9.25 7.76
C LYS A 359 -12.81 -9.25 6.26
N THR A 360 -11.77 -9.19 5.44
CA THR A 360 -11.86 -9.14 3.97
C THR A 360 -11.63 -10.48 3.27
N ASP A 361 -10.99 -11.45 3.93
CA ASP A 361 -10.73 -12.78 3.38
C ASP A 361 -11.72 -13.82 3.97
N PHE A 362 -12.43 -14.53 3.09
CA PHE A 362 -13.41 -15.56 3.45
C PHE A 362 -13.09 -16.88 2.76
N ASN A 363 -13.29 -18.01 3.44
CA ASN A 363 -13.26 -19.30 2.75
C ASN A 363 -14.59 -19.54 2.02
N LYS A 364 -14.53 -20.33 0.95
CA LYS A 364 -15.71 -20.76 0.17
C LYS A 364 -16.72 -21.44 1.09
N GLY A 365 -17.93 -20.88 1.16
CA GLY A 365 -19.03 -21.37 2.01
C GLY A 365 -19.00 -20.89 3.46
N ASP A 366 -18.09 -19.99 3.84
CA ASP A 366 -18.11 -19.34 5.16
C ASP A 366 -19.42 -18.54 5.36
N GLU A 367 -19.78 -18.31 6.64
CA GLU A 367 -20.79 -17.32 7.01
C GLU A 367 -20.21 -15.90 6.86
N PHE A 368 -20.97 -15.01 6.23
CA PHE A 368 -20.56 -13.61 6.08
C PHE A 368 -20.69 -12.88 7.42
N VAL A 369 -19.63 -12.20 7.84
CA VAL A 369 -19.58 -11.42 9.08
C VAL A 369 -19.00 -10.03 8.81
N THR A 370 -19.50 -9.02 9.51
CA THR A 370 -19.10 -7.61 9.35
C THR A 370 -18.16 -7.14 10.47
N THR A 371 -17.54 -8.07 11.19
CA THR A 371 -16.64 -7.74 12.32
C THR A 371 -15.53 -6.80 11.87
N GLY A 372 -15.40 -5.67 12.58
CA GLY A 372 -14.39 -4.64 12.31
C GLY A 372 -14.75 -3.65 11.20
N LEU A 373 -15.89 -3.83 10.53
CA LEU A 373 -16.44 -2.85 9.58
C LEU A 373 -17.07 -1.68 10.34
N VAL A 374 -16.69 -0.45 10.01
CA VAL A 374 -17.30 0.75 10.57
C VAL A 374 -17.97 1.52 9.45
N VAL A 375 -19.29 1.72 9.56
CA VAL A 375 -20.07 2.53 8.62
C VAL A 375 -20.39 3.85 9.30
N LYS A 376 -20.11 4.97 8.62
CA LYS A 376 -20.40 6.31 9.12
C LYS A 376 -21.37 7.03 8.19
N GLY A 377 -22.26 7.85 8.73
CA GLY A 377 -23.15 8.72 7.97
C GLY A 377 -22.93 10.18 8.33
N LEU A 378 -22.86 11.07 7.33
CA LEU A 378 -22.82 12.51 7.54
C LEU A 378 -24.24 13.03 7.73
N ASN A 379 -24.59 13.37 8.98
CA ASN A 379 -25.94 13.79 9.29
C ASN A 379 -26.23 15.23 8.84
N ASN A 380 -27.51 15.63 8.85
CA ASN A 380 -27.98 16.97 8.53
C ASN A 380 -27.50 18.07 9.50
N TYR A 381 -26.90 17.68 10.63
CA TYR A 381 -26.20 18.58 11.54
C TYR A 381 -24.70 18.70 11.18
N GLY A 382 -24.26 18.06 10.10
CA GLY A 382 -22.90 18.07 9.56
C GLY A 382 -21.88 17.37 10.45
N VAL A 383 -22.30 16.32 11.17
CA VAL A 383 -21.47 15.47 12.03
C VAL A 383 -21.48 14.05 11.46
N TRP A 384 -20.34 13.34 11.55
CA TRP A 384 -20.26 11.94 11.14
C TRP A 384 -20.65 11.02 12.30
N ASP A 385 -21.80 10.39 12.18
CA ASP A 385 -22.27 9.38 13.14
C ASP A 385 -21.75 8.00 12.74
N VAL A 386 -21.37 7.17 13.72
CA VAL A 386 -21.19 5.73 13.49
C VAL A 386 -22.58 5.09 13.47
N LEU A 387 -22.89 4.38 12.39
CA LEU A 387 -24.20 3.75 12.20
C LEU A 387 -24.25 2.37 12.86
N ASP A 388 -25.40 2.07 13.48
CA ASP A 388 -25.68 0.73 13.98
C ASP A 388 -25.84 -0.26 12.81
N ALA A 389 -25.49 -1.53 13.02
CA ALA A 389 -25.66 -2.58 12.01
C ALA A 389 -27.11 -2.77 11.52
N ALA A 390 -28.10 -2.33 12.31
CA ALA A 390 -29.52 -2.34 11.93
C ALA A 390 -29.90 -1.19 10.99
N ASP A 391 -29.07 -0.14 10.87
CA ASP A 391 -29.35 1.06 10.08
C ASP A 391 -28.80 0.98 8.65
N TYR A 392 -28.05 -0.09 8.31
CA TYR A 392 -27.50 -0.32 6.97
C TYR A 392 -27.64 -1.78 6.52
N THR A 393 -27.57 -1.99 5.21
CA THR A 393 -27.55 -3.32 4.59
C THR A 393 -26.28 -3.51 3.76
N ILE A 394 -25.85 -4.76 3.61
CA ILE A 394 -24.72 -5.13 2.75
C ILE A 394 -25.17 -6.19 1.75
N THR A 395 -24.93 -5.92 0.48
CA THR A 395 -25.29 -6.79 -0.64
C THR A 395 -24.14 -6.90 -1.63
N ASN A 396 -24.26 -7.75 -2.64
CA ASN A 396 -23.45 -7.61 -3.85
C ASN A 396 -23.86 -6.31 -4.58
N GLU A 397 -23.07 -5.88 -5.57
CA GLU A 397 -23.36 -4.68 -6.37
C GLU A 397 -24.71 -4.74 -7.11
N ASP A 398 -25.16 -5.94 -7.50
CA ASP A 398 -26.46 -6.18 -8.14
C ASP A 398 -27.65 -6.21 -7.16
N GLY A 399 -27.40 -6.01 -5.86
CA GLY A 399 -28.42 -6.03 -4.80
C GLY A 399 -28.77 -7.42 -4.27
N SER A 400 -28.16 -8.49 -4.79
CA SER A 400 -28.35 -9.85 -4.26
C SER A 400 -27.63 -10.04 -2.92
N ALA A 401 -28.04 -11.07 -2.16
CA ALA A 401 -27.36 -11.43 -0.91
C ALA A 401 -25.88 -11.78 -1.16
N VAL A 402 -25.01 -11.43 -0.20
CA VAL A 402 -23.56 -11.68 -0.30
C VAL A 402 -23.30 -13.16 -0.58
N ASP A 403 -22.65 -13.44 -1.71
CA ASP A 403 -22.36 -14.81 -2.15
C ASP A 403 -20.92 -15.18 -1.78
N LEU A 404 -20.74 -16.09 -0.83
CA LEU A 404 -19.43 -16.66 -0.48
C LEU A 404 -19.22 -18.07 -1.07
N THR A 405 -20.10 -18.54 -1.95
CA THR A 405 -20.00 -19.87 -2.59
C THR A 405 -19.16 -19.86 -3.86
N THR A 406 -19.00 -18.71 -4.50
CA THR A 406 -18.13 -18.53 -5.66
C THR A 406 -16.82 -17.85 -5.26
N VAL A 407 -15.70 -18.44 -5.70
CA VAL A 407 -14.35 -17.91 -5.40
C VAL A 407 -14.04 -16.67 -6.22
N GLY A 408 -13.15 -15.82 -5.72
CA GLY A 408 -12.71 -14.62 -6.42
C GLY A 408 -12.88 -13.34 -5.59
N LYS A 409 -12.46 -12.22 -6.18
CA LYS A 409 -12.69 -10.89 -5.61
C LYS A 409 -14.14 -10.50 -5.83
N LYS A 410 -14.73 -9.87 -4.81
CA LYS A 410 -16.10 -9.35 -4.86
C LYS A 410 -16.11 -7.96 -4.26
N THR A 411 -16.79 -7.05 -4.94
CA THR A 411 -17.11 -5.72 -4.40
C THR A 411 -18.51 -5.80 -3.82
N LEU A 412 -18.64 -5.48 -2.54
CA LEU A 412 -19.91 -5.41 -1.84
C LEU A 412 -20.39 -3.96 -1.79
N LYS A 413 -21.72 -3.80 -1.80
CA LYS A 413 -22.39 -2.52 -1.67
C LYS A 413 -22.97 -2.41 -0.27
N VAL A 414 -22.56 -1.39 0.47
CA VAL A 414 -23.14 -1.00 1.76
C VAL A 414 -24.13 0.12 1.50
N THR A 415 -25.37 -0.01 1.98
CA THR A 415 -26.44 0.97 1.74
C THR A 415 -27.07 1.40 3.06
N ALA A 416 -27.22 2.71 3.28
CA ALA A 416 -27.97 3.28 4.41
C ALA A 416 -28.72 4.53 3.96
N LYS A 417 -30.02 4.63 4.28
CA LYS A 417 -30.89 5.81 4.02
C LYS A 417 -30.63 6.44 2.63
N ASP A 418 -30.76 5.62 1.59
CA ASP A 418 -30.62 5.95 0.16
C ASP A 418 -29.21 6.29 -0.36
N HIS A 419 -28.19 6.22 0.50
CA HIS A 419 -26.80 6.41 0.12
C HIS A 419 -26.06 5.07 0.13
N SER A 420 -25.02 4.95 -0.68
CA SER A 420 -24.21 3.74 -0.74
C SER A 420 -22.73 4.01 -0.88
N ASP A 421 -21.93 3.11 -0.33
CA ASP A 421 -20.48 3.04 -0.48
C ASP A 421 -20.06 1.57 -0.67
N THR A 422 -18.79 1.30 -1.01
CA THR A 422 -18.34 -0.04 -1.37
C THR A 422 -17.35 -0.65 -0.39
N TYR A 423 -17.27 -1.98 -0.41
CA TYR A 423 -16.41 -2.78 0.45
C TYR A 423 -15.93 -4.04 -0.27
N ASP A 424 -14.62 -4.17 -0.49
CA ASP A 424 -14.06 -5.31 -1.22
C ASP A 424 -13.71 -6.50 -0.32
N ILE A 425 -14.05 -7.70 -0.78
CA ILE A 425 -13.69 -8.97 -0.15
C ILE A 425 -13.04 -9.93 -1.16
N GLN A 426 -12.39 -10.97 -0.63
CA GLN A 426 -11.82 -12.07 -1.39
C GLN A 426 -12.34 -13.39 -0.84
N VAL A 427 -12.97 -14.18 -1.70
CA VAL A 427 -13.38 -15.56 -1.40
C VAL A 427 -12.31 -16.51 -1.91
N ILE A 428 -11.80 -17.37 -1.04
CA ILE A 428 -10.77 -18.37 -1.35
C ILE A 428 -11.28 -19.78 -1.08
N ASN A 429 -10.88 -20.74 -1.91
CA ASN A 429 -11.02 -22.15 -1.56
C ASN A 429 -9.68 -22.68 -1.01
N PRO A 430 -9.57 -22.99 0.29
CA PRO A 430 -8.33 -23.52 0.87
C PRO A 430 -8.04 -24.97 0.43
N ASN A 431 -9.05 -25.69 -0.09
CA ASN A 431 -8.96 -27.08 -0.50
C ASN A 431 -8.78 -27.26 -2.01
N ALA A 432 -8.52 -26.19 -2.76
CA ALA A 432 -8.31 -26.27 -4.20
C ALA A 432 -7.10 -27.17 -4.54
N THR A 433 -7.29 -28.05 -5.53
CA THR A 433 -6.23 -28.95 -6.03
C THR A 433 -5.92 -28.64 -7.50
N VAL A 434 -4.67 -28.79 -7.91
CA VAL A 434 -4.28 -28.60 -9.32
C VAL A 434 -4.90 -29.71 -10.18
N GLU A 435 -5.63 -29.34 -11.21
CA GLU A 435 -6.29 -30.28 -12.13
C GLU A 435 -5.50 -30.50 -13.42
N SER A 436 -4.84 -29.45 -13.92
CA SER A 436 -4.03 -29.49 -15.14
C SER A 436 -2.87 -28.49 -15.10
N ILE A 437 -1.87 -28.75 -15.95
CA ILE A 437 -0.81 -27.80 -16.26
C ILE A 437 -0.62 -27.73 -17.77
N VAL A 438 -0.20 -26.57 -18.28
CA VAL A 438 0.18 -26.36 -19.69
C VAL A 438 1.49 -25.58 -19.75
N VAL A 439 2.30 -25.85 -20.76
CA VAL A 439 3.50 -25.02 -21.02
C VAL A 439 3.04 -23.70 -21.63
N LYS A 440 3.41 -22.59 -20.99
CA LYS A 440 3.09 -21.25 -21.46
C LYS A 440 4.24 -20.66 -22.25
N GLU A 441 5.45 -20.74 -21.69
CA GLU A 441 6.69 -20.27 -22.31
C GLU A 441 7.69 -21.41 -22.28
N GLU A 442 8.13 -21.83 -23.47
CA GLU A 442 9.13 -22.87 -23.64
C GLU A 442 10.54 -22.28 -23.42
N PRO A 443 11.47 -23.04 -22.78
CA PRO A 443 12.85 -22.63 -22.62
C PRO A 443 13.64 -22.86 -23.94
N LYS A 444 14.96 -23.01 -23.87
CA LYS A 444 15.76 -23.42 -25.04
C LYS A 444 15.25 -24.79 -25.56
N VAL A 445 14.91 -24.85 -26.85
CA VAL A 445 14.35 -26.06 -27.51
C VAL A 445 15.28 -26.71 -28.55
N VAL A 446 16.40 -26.09 -28.88
CA VAL A 446 17.39 -26.65 -29.80
C VAL A 446 18.72 -26.79 -29.07
N TYR A 447 19.30 -27.98 -29.12
CA TYR A 447 20.50 -28.34 -28.38
C TYR A 447 21.53 -28.99 -29.29
N LYS A 448 22.81 -28.78 -28.96
CA LYS A 448 23.96 -29.42 -29.61
C LYS A 448 24.38 -30.62 -28.75
N LYS A 449 24.99 -31.63 -29.39
CA LYS A 449 25.60 -32.73 -28.64
C LYS A 449 26.62 -32.18 -27.62
N GLY A 450 26.60 -32.70 -26.39
CA GLY A 450 27.46 -32.23 -25.29
C GLY A 450 26.82 -31.12 -24.43
N GLU A 451 25.82 -30.40 -24.93
CA GLU A 451 25.15 -29.36 -24.13
C GLU A 451 24.32 -29.95 -23.00
N GLU A 452 24.27 -29.23 -21.88
CA GLU A 452 23.34 -29.51 -20.78
C GLU A 452 21.96 -28.92 -21.07
N ILE A 453 20.91 -29.59 -20.57
CA ILE A 453 19.54 -29.11 -20.70
C ILE A 453 19.36 -27.84 -19.86
N SER A 454 18.73 -26.82 -20.45
CA SER A 454 18.42 -25.57 -19.74
C SER A 454 16.92 -25.36 -19.69
N LEU A 455 16.39 -25.27 -18.47
CA LEU A 455 14.99 -24.94 -18.19
C LEU A 455 14.82 -23.46 -17.81
N SER A 456 15.87 -22.64 -18.02
CA SER A 456 15.79 -21.21 -17.82
C SER A 456 14.78 -20.58 -18.78
N GLY A 457 13.87 -19.77 -18.24
CA GLY A 457 12.78 -19.15 -19.00
C GLY A 457 11.54 -20.03 -19.19
N LEU A 458 11.52 -21.26 -18.64
CA LEU A 458 10.31 -22.08 -18.65
C LEU A 458 9.26 -21.50 -17.69
N THR A 459 8.04 -21.31 -18.21
CA THR A 459 6.85 -20.94 -17.43
C THR A 459 5.71 -21.91 -17.75
N ILE A 460 5.08 -22.48 -16.73
CA ILE A 460 3.84 -23.27 -16.86
C ILE A 460 2.64 -22.50 -16.32
N THR A 461 1.47 -22.73 -16.89
CA THR A 461 0.19 -22.29 -16.31
C THR A 461 -0.47 -23.50 -15.67
N SER A 462 -0.74 -23.43 -14.37
CA SER A 462 -1.54 -24.42 -13.65
C SER A 462 -3.00 -23.98 -13.57
N THR A 463 -3.94 -24.92 -13.71
CA THR A 463 -5.37 -24.71 -13.48
C THR A 463 -5.80 -25.54 -12.29
N ASP A 464 -6.47 -24.94 -11.31
CA ASP A 464 -7.01 -25.65 -10.14
C ASP A 464 -8.47 -26.07 -10.30
N SER A 465 -8.99 -26.80 -9.31
CA SER A 465 -10.36 -27.32 -9.27
C SER A 465 -11.46 -26.27 -9.18
N ASP A 466 -11.11 -24.99 -9.01
CA ASP A 466 -12.06 -23.88 -9.10
C ASP A 466 -11.88 -23.09 -10.41
N SER A 467 -11.21 -23.69 -11.42
CA SER A 467 -10.90 -23.08 -12.72
C SER A 467 -10.00 -21.85 -12.64
N LEU A 468 -9.30 -21.62 -11.52
CA LEU A 468 -8.36 -20.50 -11.41
C LEU A 468 -7.01 -20.89 -12.00
N THR A 469 -6.45 -19.98 -12.79
CA THR A 469 -5.14 -20.16 -13.41
C THR A 469 -4.05 -19.42 -12.65
N GLN A 470 -2.85 -20.03 -12.59
CA GLN A 470 -1.65 -19.41 -12.03
C GLN A 470 -0.43 -19.77 -12.87
N ASP A 471 0.35 -18.75 -13.23
CA ASP A 471 1.64 -18.91 -13.88
C ASP A 471 2.73 -19.20 -12.85
N ILE A 472 3.56 -20.20 -13.15
CA ILE A 472 4.60 -20.73 -12.28
C ILE A 472 5.88 -20.81 -13.11
N ALA A 473 6.87 -20.01 -12.73
CA ALA A 473 8.22 -20.11 -13.30
C ALA A 473 8.89 -21.42 -12.85
N TYR A 474 9.83 -21.90 -13.67
CA TYR A 474 10.60 -23.10 -13.33
C TYR A 474 11.31 -22.98 -11.98
N ASP A 475 11.13 -24.01 -11.16
CA ASP A 475 11.73 -24.18 -9.85
C ASP A 475 12.01 -25.67 -9.68
N ALA A 476 13.29 -26.03 -9.55
CA ALA A 476 13.74 -27.43 -9.49
C ALA A 476 13.20 -28.18 -8.25
N GLU A 477 12.78 -27.48 -7.19
CA GLU A 477 12.17 -28.12 -6.02
C GLU A 477 10.68 -28.45 -6.24
N LYS A 478 10.04 -27.80 -7.21
CA LYS A 478 8.59 -27.92 -7.46
C LYS A 478 8.25 -28.64 -8.76
N ILE A 479 9.06 -28.42 -9.79
CA ILE A 479 8.85 -28.94 -11.15
C ILE A 479 9.97 -29.93 -11.43
N THR A 480 9.57 -31.18 -11.64
CA THR A 480 10.49 -32.23 -12.10
C THR A 480 10.32 -32.42 -13.61
N TYR A 481 11.35 -32.94 -14.28
CA TYR A 481 11.29 -33.18 -15.71
C TYR A 481 11.91 -34.53 -16.09
N LYS A 482 11.50 -35.04 -17.25
CA LYS A 482 12.11 -36.18 -17.94
C LYS A 482 12.28 -35.86 -19.42
N VAL A 483 13.40 -36.28 -19.99
CA VAL A 483 13.63 -36.25 -21.43
C VAL A 483 13.34 -37.64 -21.99
N LEU A 484 12.41 -37.73 -22.93
CA LEU A 484 11.87 -38.96 -23.46
C LEU A 484 12.24 -39.15 -24.93
N LYS A 485 12.61 -40.38 -25.29
CA LYS A 485 12.68 -40.86 -26.67
C LYS A 485 11.57 -41.90 -26.88
N GLY A 486 10.43 -41.47 -27.40
CA GLY A 486 9.20 -42.27 -27.31
C GLY A 486 8.77 -42.35 -25.84
N GLU A 487 8.65 -43.56 -25.29
CA GLU A 487 8.31 -43.77 -23.87
C GLU A 487 9.53 -43.96 -22.96
N THR A 488 10.75 -44.00 -23.52
CA THR A 488 11.97 -44.27 -22.75
C THR A 488 12.55 -43.00 -22.13
N ASP A 489 12.78 -43.02 -20.80
CA ASP A 489 13.49 -41.96 -20.09
C ASP A 489 14.99 -41.99 -20.40
N VAL A 490 15.46 -40.95 -21.08
CA VAL A 490 16.85 -40.76 -21.50
C VAL A 490 17.50 -39.54 -20.82
N THR A 491 16.92 -39.03 -19.73
CA THR A 491 17.38 -37.81 -19.04
C THR A 491 18.85 -37.88 -18.64
N SER A 492 19.30 -39.01 -18.06
CA SER A 492 20.70 -39.19 -17.64
C SER A 492 21.70 -39.27 -18.79
N GLN A 493 21.22 -39.42 -20.03
CA GLN A 493 22.05 -39.52 -21.24
C GLN A 493 22.02 -38.22 -22.06
N PHE A 494 21.40 -37.15 -21.56
CA PHE A 494 21.11 -35.93 -22.32
C PHE A 494 22.30 -35.41 -23.13
N THR A 495 23.47 -35.23 -22.49
CA THR A 495 24.69 -34.70 -23.12
C THR A 495 25.27 -35.62 -24.21
N THR A 496 24.88 -36.90 -24.21
CA THR A 496 25.34 -37.90 -25.18
C THR A 496 24.30 -38.27 -26.24
N LEU A 497 23.11 -37.66 -26.20
CA LEU A 497 22.04 -37.94 -27.16
C LEU A 497 22.50 -37.65 -28.59
N THR A 498 22.09 -38.54 -29.50
CA THR A 498 22.29 -38.36 -30.94
C THR A 498 21.23 -37.43 -31.51
N LYS A 499 21.48 -36.94 -32.73
CA LYS A 499 20.51 -36.18 -33.51
C LYS A 499 19.11 -36.80 -33.48
N GLY A 500 18.10 -35.95 -33.30
CA GLY A 500 16.70 -36.34 -33.29
C GLY A 500 15.81 -35.37 -32.53
N THR A 501 14.51 -35.65 -32.52
CA THR A 501 13.51 -34.96 -31.70
C THR A 501 13.24 -35.77 -30.44
N TYR A 502 13.17 -35.08 -29.31
CA TYR A 502 12.88 -35.65 -28.00
C TYR A 502 11.75 -34.87 -27.33
N THR A 503 11.02 -35.51 -26.43
CA THR A 503 9.93 -34.88 -25.67
C THR A 503 10.40 -34.63 -24.25
N VAL A 504 10.23 -33.40 -23.77
CA VAL A 504 10.43 -33.10 -22.34
C VAL A 504 9.08 -33.15 -21.66
N GLU A 505 8.91 -34.07 -20.71
CA GLU A 505 7.75 -34.15 -19.83
C GLU A 505 8.06 -33.42 -18.53
N LEU A 506 7.23 -32.44 -18.19
CA LEU A 506 7.27 -31.67 -16.95
C LEU A 506 6.21 -32.21 -16.01
N THR A 507 6.53 -32.35 -14.72
CA THR A 507 5.58 -32.75 -13.69
C THR A 507 5.51 -31.70 -12.58
N TYR A 508 4.30 -31.20 -12.31
CA TYR A 508 3.99 -30.32 -11.18
C TYR A 508 2.67 -30.77 -10.51
N ALA A 509 2.69 -30.91 -9.18
CA ALA A 509 1.53 -31.36 -8.41
C ALA A 509 0.85 -32.63 -8.98
N SER A 510 1.65 -33.60 -9.42
CA SER A 510 1.20 -34.87 -10.04
C SER A 510 0.46 -34.71 -11.38
N LYS A 511 0.55 -33.55 -12.03
CA LYS A 511 0.06 -33.29 -13.39
C LYS A 511 1.22 -33.10 -14.33
N THR A 512 1.04 -33.51 -15.59
CA THR A 512 2.10 -33.47 -16.61
C THR A 512 1.75 -32.54 -17.75
N ALA A 513 2.78 -31.92 -18.33
CA ALA A 513 2.74 -31.20 -19.60
C ALA A 513 4.00 -31.50 -20.39
N THR A 514 3.94 -31.40 -21.71
CA THR A 514 5.06 -31.78 -22.58
C THR A 514 5.41 -30.68 -23.58
N TYR A 515 6.69 -30.57 -23.93
CA TYR A 515 7.16 -29.81 -25.10
C TYR A 515 8.24 -30.60 -25.84
N SER A 516 8.58 -30.18 -27.07
CA SER A 516 9.55 -30.89 -27.91
C SER A 516 10.89 -30.14 -27.96
N ILE A 517 11.97 -30.90 -27.99
CA ILE A 517 13.33 -30.40 -28.20
C ILE A 517 14.01 -31.12 -29.37
N LYS A 518 15.02 -30.48 -29.95
CA LYS A 518 15.79 -31.01 -31.09
C LYS A 518 17.27 -31.08 -30.76
N MET A 519 17.87 -32.26 -30.89
CA MET A 519 19.33 -32.45 -30.81
C MET A 519 19.94 -32.34 -32.22
N LEU A 520 20.95 -31.50 -32.37
CA LEU A 520 21.74 -31.31 -33.58
C LEU A 520 23.01 -32.18 -33.57
N GLU A 521 23.51 -32.53 -34.76
CA GLU A 521 24.83 -33.12 -34.96
C GLU A 521 25.81 -32.14 -35.60
N VAL A 522 27.11 -32.35 -35.41
CA VAL A 522 28.16 -31.58 -36.08
C VAL A 522 28.08 -31.83 -37.59
N LYS A 523 28.02 -30.77 -38.37
CA LYS A 523 27.99 -30.82 -39.84
C LYS A 523 29.36 -30.59 -40.45
N GLU A 524 30.00 -29.48 -40.10
CA GLU A 524 31.26 -29.00 -40.69
C GLU A 524 32.00 -28.08 -39.70
N GLY A 525 33.34 -28.07 -39.73
CA GLY A 525 34.16 -27.07 -39.06
C GLY A 525 34.95 -26.23 -40.07
N LYS A 526 34.74 -24.92 -40.07
CA LYS A 526 35.39 -23.96 -40.96
C LYS A 526 36.34 -23.06 -40.17
N PHE A 527 37.57 -22.94 -40.66
CA PHE A 527 38.55 -21.97 -40.15
C PHE A 527 38.47 -20.67 -40.95
N GLU A 528 38.32 -19.55 -40.25
CA GLU A 528 38.39 -18.20 -40.83
C GLU A 528 39.48 -17.40 -40.14
N TYR A 529 40.35 -16.77 -40.92
CA TYR A 529 41.45 -15.95 -40.43
C TYR A 529 41.17 -14.48 -40.72
N ASP A 530 41.36 -13.59 -39.74
CA ASP A 530 41.25 -12.15 -39.96
C ASP A 530 42.61 -11.60 -40.40
N ASN A 531 42.68 -11.07 -41.62
CA ASN A 531 43.92 -10.82 -42.36
C ASN A 531 44.62 -9.49 -42.00
N TYR A 532 44.39 -8.96 -40.79
CA TYR A 532 44.92 -7.66 -40.39
C TYR A 532 45.78 -7.77 -39.12
N ALA A 533 47.09 -7.85 -39.31
CA ALA A 533 48.07 -7.65 -38.23
C ALA A 533 49.15 -6.65 -38.68
N PRO A 534 49.37 -5.52 -37.96
CA PRO A 534 50.53 -4.67 -38.19
C PRO A 534 51.82 -5.40 -37.78
N ILE A 535 52.92 -5.17 -38.50
CA ILE A 535 54.24 -5.68 -38.12
C ILE A 535 54.58 -5.19 -36.70
N GLY A 536 54.80 -6.13 -35.77
CA GLY A 536 55.10 -5.86 -34.36
C GLY A 536 53.89 -5.81 -33.42
N GLY A 537 52.67 -6.03 -33.91
CA GLY A 537 51.48 -6.19 -33.07
C GLY A 537 51.31 -7.64 -32.59
N ALA A 538 51.17 -7.85 -31.28
CA ALA A 538 51.07 -9.17 -30.65
C ALA A 538 49.67 -9.83 -30.77
N SER A 539 48.85 -9.52 -31.78
CA SER A 539 47.48 -10.03 -31.84
C SER A 539 47.02 -10.35 -33.26
N TYR A 540 46.90 -11.66 -33.51
CA TYR A 540 46.15 -12.24 -34.60
C TYR A 540 44.80 -12.73 -34.04
N SER A 541 43.71 -12.58 -34.79
CA SER A 541 42.43 -13.22 -34.46
C SER A 541 42.11 -14.29 -35.51
N SER A 542 41.89 -15.53 -35.06
CA SER A 542 41.50 -16.66 -35.91
C SER A 542 40.26 -17.31 -35.33
N LYS A 543 39.21 -17.48 -36.13
CA LYS A 543 37.92 -18.02 -35.69
C LYS A 543 37.77 -19.45 -36.20
N LEU A 544 37.45 -20.38 -35.29
CA LEU A 544 36.87 -21.67 -35.68
C LEU A 544 35.36 -21.55 -35.63
N ILE A 545 34.71 -21.76 -36.77
CA ILE A 545 33.26 -21.85 -36.86
C ILE A 545 32.87 -23.32 -36.92
N ILE A 546 32.14 -23.82 -35.93
CA ILE A 546 31.54 -25.16 -35.98
C ILE A 546 30.07 -25.02 -36.35
N SER A 547 29.69 -25.64 -37.46
CA SER A 547 28.33 -25.69 -37.97
C SER A 547 27.61 -26.95 -37.49
N TYR A 548 26.39 -26.78 -36.99
CA TYR A 548 25.54 -27.87 -36.51
C TYR A 548 24.29 -27.98 -37.37
N THR A 549 23.81 -29.21 -37.61
CA THR A 549 22.60 -29.42 -38.40
C THR A 549 21.73 -30.53 -37.83
N ASP A 550 20.46 -30.47 -38.17
CA ASP A 550 19.51 -31.58 -38.05
C ASP A 550 19.26 -32.26 -39.40
N GLY A 551 19.97 -31.88 -40.46
CA GLY A 551 19.80 -32.38 -41.83
C GLY A 551 18.47 -32.05 -42.50
N THR A 552 17.59 -31.29 -41.85
CA THR A 552 16.33 -30.78 -42.43
C THR A 552 16.45 -29.35 -42.91
N ASP A 553 17.31 -28.55 -42.25
CA ASP A 553 17.53 -27.17 -42.65
C ASP A 553 18.63 -27.05 -43.73
N ALA A 554 18.29 -26.38 -44.83
CA ALA A 554 19.24 -26.09 -45.90
C ALA A 554 20.26 -25.02 -45.48
N ASP A 555 19.85 -24.10 -44.59
CA ASP A 555 20.70 -23.06 -44.03
C ASP A 555 21.00 -23.35 -42.55
N TYR A 556 22.02 -24.18 -42.33
CA TYR A 556 22.49 -24.55 -41.00
C TYR A 556 23.43 -23.49 -40.38
N SER A 557 23.72 -22.39 -41.10
CA SER A 557 24.64 -21.35 -40.63
C SER A 557 24.14 -20.63 -39.37
N LYS A 558 22.83 -20.61 -39.13
CA LYS A 558 22.22 -20.06 -37.90
C LYS A 558 22.55 -20.83 -36.63
N TYR A 559 23.01 -22.08 -36.76
CA TYR A 559 23.44 -22.91 -35.64
C TYR A 559 24.96 -22.87 -35.44
N ASN A 560 25.67 -22.02 -36.19
CA ASN A 560 27.10 -21.86 -36.07
C ASN A 560 27.50 -21.42 -34.67
N ASP A 561 28.52 -22.07 -34.13
CA ASP A 561 29.25 -21.57 -32.97
C ASP A 561 30.56 -20.95 -33.43
N THR A 562 30.86 -19.75 -32.95
CA THR A 562 32.15 -19.09 -33.21
C THR A 562 33.02 -19.27 -31.99
N ILE A 563 34.06 -20.10 -32.11
CA ILE A 563 34.94 -20.45 -31.01
C ILE A 563 36.23 -19.63 -31.14
N LEU A 564 36.45 -18.76 -30.15
CA LEU A 564 37.61 -17.89 -29.86
C LEU A 564 37.70 -17.88 -28.32
N SER A 565 38.76 -18.14 -27.58
CA SER A 565 40.21 -18.30 -27.75
C SER A 565 40.75 -18.91 -26.45
N THR A 566 41.89 -19.62 -26.50
CA THR A 566 42.87 -20.02 -25.45
C THR A 566 42.45 -20.40 -24.01
N ALA A 567 41.19 -20.32 -23.58
CA ALA A 567 40.76 -20.59 -22.21
C ALA A 567 40.13 -21.99 -22.02
N GLU A 568 39.56 -22.62 -23.05
CA GLU A 568 38.87 -23.90 -22.92
C GLU A 568 39.07 -24.80 -24.14
N GLY A 569 40.14 -25.61 -24.13
CA GLY A 569 40.23 -26.83 -24.96
C GLY A 569 40.70 -26.67 -26.41
N TYR A 570 41.12 -25.49 -26.83
CA TYR A 570 41.62 -25.23 -28.19
C TYR A 570 43.15 -25.10 -28.24
N SER A 571 43.82 -25.84 -29.14
CA SER A 571 45.28 -25.73 -29.36
C SER A 571 45.62 -25.47 -30.83
N THR A 572 46.38 -24.39 -31.11
CA THR A 572 47.00 -24.11 -32.41
C THR A 572 48.50 -24.32 -32.32
N LYS A 573 49.05 -25.10 -33.26
CA LYS A 573 50.49 -25.27 -33.45
C LYS A 573 50.89 -24.91 -34.87
N PHE A 574 52.01 -24.23 -35.03
CA PHE A 574 52.59 -23.84 -36.32
C PHE A 574 53.80 -24.72 -36.63
N TYR A 575 54.05 -24.98 -37.90
CA TYR A 575 55.13 -25.86 -38.34
C TYR A 575 55.79 -25.31 -39.60
N SER A 576 57.10 -25.55 -39.73
CA SER A 576 57.86 -25.16 -40.93
C SER A 576 57.74 -26.14 -42.09
N ASP A 577 57.04 -27.25 -41.90
CA ASP A 577 56.92 -28.33 -42.87
C ASP A 577 55.52 -28.95 -42.87
N ALA A 578 55.10 -29.45 -44.04
CA ALA A 578 53.80 -30.10 -44.23
C ALA A 578 53.66 -31.41 -43.45
N THR A 579 54.77 -32.02 -43.01
CA THR A 579 54.78 -33.23 -42.20
C THR A 579 54.55 -32.97 -40.71
N HIS A 580 54.49 -31.69 -40.31
CA HIS A 580 54.29 -31.24 -38.93
C HIS A 580 55.38 -31.74 -37.95
N GLU A 581 56.61 -31.95 -38.43
CA GLU A 581 57.72 -32.48 -37.62
C GLU A 581 58.50 -31.36 -36.89
N HIS A 582 58.51 -30.13 -37.43
CA HIS A 582 59.26 -29.01 -36.87
C HIS A 582 58.31 -27.88 -36.46
N GLU A 583 57.94 -27.87 -35.18
CA GLU A 583 57.07 -26.84 -34.57
C GLU A 583 57.78 -25.48 -34.51
N LEU A 584 57.08 -24.42 -34.93
CA LEU A 584 57.53 -23.04 -34.92
C LEU A 584 56.90 -22.28 -33.74
N ASN A 585 57.69 -21.41 -33.11
CA ASN A 585 57.14 -20.41 -32.21
C ASN A 585 56.50 -19.27 -33.01
N LEU A 586 55.50 -18.61 -32.40
CA LEU A 586 54.74 -17.52 -33.03
C LEU A 586 55.62 -16.42 -33.63
N THR A 587 56.71 -16.04 -32.96
CA THR A 587 57.61 -15.00 -33.45
C THR A 587 58.39 -15.45 -34.68
N ASP A 588 58.77 -16.74 -34.76
CA ASP A 588 59.58 -17.27 -35.85
C ASP A 588 58.74 -17.57 -37.10
N ALA A 589 57.45 -17.90 -36.92
CA ALA A 589 56.52 -18.22 -38.01
C ALA A 589 56.31 -17.06 -39.00
N PHE A 590 56.54 -15.81 -38.59
CA PHE A 590 56.21 -14.62 -39.41
C PHE A 590 57.41 -13.72 -39.73
N VAL A 591 58.63 -14.12 -39.38
CA VAL A 591 59.85 -13.30 -39.53
C VAL A 591 60.64 -13.57 -40.81
N GLU A 592 60.54 -14.77 -41.39
CA GLU A 592 61.19 -15.12 -42.66
C GLU A 592 60.18 -15.59 -43.69
N LYS A 593 60.37 -15.16 -44.95
CA LYS A 593 59.59 -15.58 -46.13
C LYS A 593 59.59 -17.11 -46.29
N LYS A 594 58.64 -17.82 -45.66
CA LYS A 594 58.43 -19.27 -45.79
C LYS A 594 56.94 -19.61 -45.71
N ASP A 595 56.56 -20.70 -46.36
CA ASP A 595 55.25 -21.32 -46.17
C ASP A 595 55.15 -21.83 -44.72
N VAL A 596 54.03 -21.55 -44.04
CA VAL A 596 53.77 -21.99 -42.67
C VAL A 596 52.57 -22.93 -42.66
N TYR A 597 52.70 -24.05 -41.95
CA TYR A 597 51.65 -25.06 -41.78
C TYR A 597 51.05 -24.98 -40.38
N ALA A 598 49.75 -25.24 -40.21
CA ALA A 598 49.10 -25.21 -38.91
C ALA A 598 48.17 -26.39 -38.65
N THR A 599 48.09 -26.82 -37.39
CA THR A 599 47.13 -27.84 -36.90
C THR A 599 46.12 -27.23 -35.94
N PHE A 600 44.87 -27.70 -36.04
CA PHE A 600 43.75 -27.22 -35.23
C PHE A 600 42.97 -28.36 -34.55
N ASN A 601 42.77 -28.26 -33.23
CA ASN A 601 42.05 -29.26 -32.43
C ASN A 601 40.98 -28.62 -31.53
N TYR A 602 39.77 -29.21 -31.48
CA TYR A 602 38.68 -28.88 -30.55
C TYR A 602 37.79 -30.11 -30.26
N GLU A 603 37.72 -30.56 -29.00
CA GLU A 603 37.06 -31.80 -28.59
C GLU A 603 37.39 -33.02 -29.50
N THR A 604 36.40 -33.57 -30.21
CA THR A 604 36.58 -34.67 -31.17
C THR A 604 36.85 -34.20 -32.60
N TYR A 605 36.86 -32.89 -32.85
CA TYR A 605 37.13 -32.31 -34.15
C TYR A 605 38.62 -31.98 -34.29
N SER A 606 39.28 -32.63 -35.25
CA SER A 606 40.69 -32.41 -35.60
C SER A 606 40.80 -32.19 -37.11
N LYS A 607 41.47 -31.11 -37.53
CA LYS A 607 41.79 -30.86 -38.94
C LYS A 607 43.27 -30.55 -39.09
N ASN A 608 43.94 -31.36 -39.91
CA ASN A 608 45.33 -31.17 -40.30
C ASN A 608 45.37 -30.50 -41.69
N ASP A 609 46.45 -29.79 -41.99
CA ASP A 609 46.83 -29.33 -43.35
C ASP A 609 46.16 -28.04 -43.88
N ALA A 610 46.26 -26.92 -43.15
CA ALA A 610 46.00 -25.60 -43.73
C ALA A 610 47.32 -24.87 -44.06
N GLU A 611 47.55 -24.58 -45.34
CA GLU A 611 48.64 -23.71 -45.81
C GLU A 611 48.30 -22.24 -45.52
N ILE A 612 49.19 -21.49 -44.86
CA ILE A 612 49.01 -20.07 -44.52
C ILE A 612 50.02 -19.22 -45.30
N LYS A 613 49.54 -18.18 -46.02
CA LYS A 613 50.37 -17.20 -46.77
C LYS A 613 50.44 -15.86 -46.01
N VAL A 614 51.61 -15.22 -45.92
CA VAL A 614 51.94 -14.11 -44.98
C VAL A 614 52.50 -12.87 -45.67
N ARG A 615 51.72 -11.80 -45.85
CA ARG A 615 52.05 -10.57 -46.61
C ARG A 615 53.11 -9.65 -45.99
N LEU A 616 54.05 -9.16 -46.81
CA LEU A 616 54.99 -8.07 -46.45
C LEU A 616 54.32 -6.68 -46.44
N PHE A 617 54.56 -5.91 -45.39
CA PHE A 617 53.94 -4.58 -45.14
C PHE A 617 54.99 -3.54 -44.74
N GLU A 618 55.03 -2.38 -45.40
CA GLU A 618 55.91 -1.27 -45.05
C GLU A 618 55.15 0.05 -44.99
N SER A 619 55.41 0.90 -44.00
CA SER A 619 54.69 2.16 -43.83
C SER A 619 55.58 3.31 -43.39
N TYR A 620 55.14 4.51 -43.75
CA TYR A 620 55.76 5.78 -43.38
C TYR A 620 54.70 6.78 -42.95
N SER A 621 55.02 7.55 -41.91
CA SER A 621 54.21 8.66 -41.41
C SER A 621 55.03 9.94 -41.33
N THR A 622 54.40 11.07 -41.64
CA THR A 622 55.00 12.41 -41.54
C THR A 622 55.05 12.95 -40.11
N SER A 623 54.66 12.18 -39.08
CA SER A 623 54.62 12.59 -37.68
C SER A 623 55.96 13.13 -37.15
N ASN A 624 57.08 12.66 -37.70
CA ASN A 624 58.43 13.02 -37.27
C ASN A 624 58.97 14.29 -37.96
N LEU A 625 58.22 14.90 -38.88
CA LEU A 625 58.61 16.15 -39.54
C LEU A 625 58.44 17.34 -38.58
N THR A 626 59.05 18.48 -38.90
CA THR A 626 58.97 19.71 -38.10
C THR A 626 58.04 20.71 -38.77
N THR A 627 57.00 21.17 -38.05
CA THR A 627 56.02 22.14 -38.54
C THR A 627 56.69 23.47 -38.94
N GLY A 628 56.31 24.01 -40.11
CA GLY A 628 56.84 25.26 -40.66
C GLY A 628 58.04 25.06 -41.60
N THR A 629 58.73 23.92 -41.52
CA THR A 629 59.87 23.57 -42.38
C THR A 629 59.42 23.21 -43.80
N ASP A 630 60.17 23.67 -44.80
CA ASP A 630 59.98 23.32 -46.21
C ASP A 630 60.95 22.20 -46.60
N TYR A 631 60.40 21.01 -46.88
CA TYR A 631 61.14 19.78 -47.20
C TYR A 631 61.42 19.63 -48.70
N LYS A 632 61.51 20.74 -49.44
CA LYS A 632 61.67 20.73 -50.90
C LYS A 632 62.75 19.73 -51.37
N GLU A 633 62.35 18.86 -52.29
CA GLU A 633 63.22 17.85 -52.94
C GLU A 633 63.95 16.87 -51.99
N GLN A 634 63.54 16.78 -50.71
CA GLN A 634 64.12 15.84 -49.75
C GLN A 634 63.49 14.45 -49.87
N GLU A 635 64.31 13.42 -49.69
CA GLU A 635 63.84 12.06 -49.43
C GLU A 635 63.26 11.98 -48.02
N LEU A 636 62.01 11.55 -47.92
CA LEU A 636 61.28 11.45 -46.65
C LEU A 636 61.33 10.05 -46.08
N PHE A 637 61.38 9.03 -46.95
CA PHE A 637 61.35 7.62 -46.61
C PHE A 637 61.93 6.79 -47.74
N ASP A 638 62.75 5.79 -47.41
CA ASP A 638 63.25 4.79 -48.36
C ASP A 638 63.23 3.40 -47.69
N SER A 639 62.49 2.46 -48.30
CA SER A 639 62.25 1.10 -47.79
C SER A 639 62.38 0.07 -48.91
N THR A 640 62.07 -1.21 -48.67
CA THR A 640 62.25 -2.24 -49.70
C THR A 640 61.20 -2.19 -50.80
N LEU A 641 59.96 -1.75 -50.51
CA LEU A 641 58.84 -1.66 -51.44
C LEU A 641 58.62 -0.25 -51.97
N ILE A 642 58.87 0.79 -51.16
CA ILE A 642 58.55 2.16 -51.55
C ILE A 642 59.56 3.20 -51.06
N LYS A 643 59.80 4.19 -51.91
CA LYS A 643 60.54 5.41 -51.58
C LYS A 643 59.66 6.64 -51.81
N VAL A 644 59.75 7.61 -50.91
CA VAL A 644 58.92 8.82 -50.87
C VAL A 644 59.81 10.05 -50.87
N THR A 645 59.58 10.96 -51.81
CA THR A 645 60.35 12.19 -51.98
C THR A 645 59.41 13.39 -52.08
N ALA A 646 59.70 14.44 -51.34
CA ALA A 646 58.97 15.70 -51.43
C ALA A 646 59.21 16.42 -52.76
N GLY A 647 58.19 17.10 -53.30
CA GLY A 647 58.29 17.90 -54.51
C GLY A 647 59.06 19.22 -54.33
N SER A 648 59.03 20.07 -55.35
CA SER A 648 59.82 21.33 -55.42
C SER A 648 59.44 22.39 -54.37
N LYS A 649 58.29 22.24 -53.68
CA LYS A 649 57.86 23.01 -52.50
C LYS A 649 56.96 22.12 -51.64
N ALA A 650 57.33 21.87 -50.39
CA ALA A 650 56.70 20.87 -49.51
C ALA A 650 56.74 21.31 -48.04
N GLN A 651 55.89 22.28 -47.69
CA GLN A 651 55.84 22.81 -46.33
C GLN A 651 55.06 21.87 -45.40
N ALA A 652 55.69 21.49 -44.29
CA ALA A 652 55.04 20.76 -43.21
C ALA A 652 54.15 21.71 -42.38
N ILE A 653 52.91 21.32 -42.15
CA ILE A 653 51.92 22.04 -41.34
C ILE A 653 51.31 21.11 -40.30
N SER A 654 50.75 21.68 -39.24
CA SER A 654 49.86 20.93 -38.36
C SER A 654 48.46 20.88 -38.96
N ASN A 655 47.91 19.68 -39.12
CA ASN A 655 46.55 19.44 -39.59
C ASN A 655 46.03 18.12 -39.00
N VAL A 656 44.83 18.15 -38.39
CA VAL A 656 44.22 16.97 -37.74
C VAL A 656 45.14 16.38 -36.67
N ASP A 657 45.63 17.25 -35.78
CA ASP A 657 46.54 16.92 -34.66
C ASP A 657 47.81 16.14 -35.04
N GLN A 658 48.18 16.14 -36.33
CA GLN A 658 49.38 15.51 -36.87
C GLN A 658 50.12 16.48 -37.80
N ILE A 659 51.42 16.28 -37.94
CA ILE A 659 52.25 17.01 -38.89
C ILE A 659 52.07 16.38 -40.27
N GLN A 660 51.70 17.18 -41.27
CA GLN A 660 51.39 16.75 -42.64
C GLN A 660 52.06 17.69 -43.66
N ILE A 661 52.35 17.21 -44.87
CA ILE A 661 52.89 18.04 -45.95
C ILE A 661 51.74 18.65 -46.75
N LYS A 662 51.67 19.98 -46.77
CA LYS A 662 50.63 20.71 -47.52
C LYS A 662 50.94 20.78 -49.02
N LEU A 663 50.00 20.29 -49.82
CA LEU A 663 50.04 20.30 -51.28
C LEU A 663 48.96 21.27 -51.81
N ASP A 664 49.36 22.47 -52.25
CA ASP A 664 48.49 23.44 -52.94
C ASP A 664 49.15 23.85 -54.27
N ASN A 665 48.35 24.13 -55.31
CA ASN A 665 48.75 24.80 -56.56
C ASN A 665 50.14 24.40 -57.09
N GLY A 666 50.28 23.17 -57.61
CA GLY A 666 51.49 22.67 -58.27
C GLY A 666 52.52 21.99 -57.36
N LYS A 667 52.21 21.85 -56.05
CA LYS A 667 53.00 21.04 -55.11
C LYS A 667 52.63 19.55 -55.21
N ASN A 668 53.61 18.67 -55.00
CA ASN A 668 53.44 17.23 -55.10
C ASN A 668 54.34 16.43 -54.15
N ILE A 669 54.03 15.14 -54.00
CA ILE A 669 54.91 14.10 -53.44
C ILE A 669 55.19 13.08 -54.55
N LYS A 670 56.45 12.68 -54.68
CA LYS A 670 56.90 11.65 -55.62
C LYS A 670 57.10 10.34 -54.88
N PHE A 671 56.71 9.25 -55.53
CA PHE A 671 56.85 7.90 -55.01
C PHE A 671 57.59 7.05 -56.03
N GLU A 672 58.54 6.24 -55.58
CA GLU A 672 59.15 5.17 -56.35
C GLU A 672 58.72 3.85 -55.71
N VAL A 673 57.83 3.14 -56.41
CA VAL A 673 57.38 1.79 -56.04
C VAL A 673 58.38 0.82 -56.67
N LYS A 674 59.09 0.06 -55.83
CA LYS A 674 60.24 -0.75 -56.26
C LYS A 674 59.85 -2.12 -56.82
N GLU A 675 58.74 -2.65 -56.34
CA GLU A 675 58.10 -3.88 -56.81
C GLU A 675 56.59 -3.66 -56.82
N LYS A 676 55.84 -4.46 -57.60
CA LYS A 676 54.37 -4.40 -57.61
C LYS A 676 53.83 -4.43 -56.19
N ALA A 677 53.03 -3.43 -55.82
CA ALA A 677 52.55 -3.19 -54.46
C ALA A 677 51.15 -2.57 -54.42
N ILE A 678 50.36 -2.94 -53.42
CA ILE A 678 49.18 -2.17 -53.03
C ILE A 678 49.68 -0.99 -52.18
N VAL A 679 49.50 0.22 -52.69
CA VAL A 679 49.94 1.46 -52.07
C VAL A 679 48.74 2.25 -51.56
N ARG A 680 48.74 2.52 -50.26
CA ARG A 680 47.75 3.33 -49.54
C ARG A 680 48.34 4.70 -49.24
N PHE A 681 47.84 5.74 -49.91
CA PHE A 681 48.19 7.12 -49.66
C PHE A 681 47.27 7.68 -48.57
N ILE A 682 47.86 8.22 -47.50
CA ILE A 682 47.13 8.78 -46.36
C ILE A 682 47.12 10.30 -46.55
N VAL A 683 45.93 10.87 -46.77
CA VAL A 683 45.77 12.28 -47.10
C VAL A 683 44.59 12.92 -46.36
N ASN A 684 44.58 14.24 -46.27
CA ASN A 684 43.43 15.01 -45.82
C ASN A 684 43.24 16.26 -46.69
N ALA A 685 42.05 16.85 -46.70
CA ALA A 685 41.83 18.11 -47.40
C ALA A 685 42.07 19.31 -46.47
N ASN A 686 42.67 20.38 -47.00
CA ASN A 686 42.80 21.64 -46.28
C ASN A 686 41.64 22.60 -46.63
N GLY A 687 40.42 22.12 -46.42
CA GLY A 687 39.16 22.78 -46.74
C GLY A 687 38.24 21.83 -47.51
N ASP A 688 37.06 22.31 -47.89
CA ASP A 688 36.10 21.50 -48.64
C ASP A 688 36.32 21.55 -50.15
N ASN A 689 35.93 20.48 -50.84
CA ASN A 689 35.98 20.31 -52.29
C ASN A 689 37.40 20.40 -52.89
N LYS A 690 38.41 19.91 -52.18
CA LYS A 690 39.82 19.91 -52.62
C LYS A 690 40.12 18.68 -53.44
N THR A 691 40.84 18.85 -54.53
CA THR A 691 41.12 17.76 -55.48
C THR A 691 42.51 17.19 -55.29
N TYR A 692 42.62 15.87 -55.35
CA TYR A 692 43.90 15.18 -55.54
C TYR A 692 43.94 14.49 -56.89
N SER A 693 45.14 14.28 -57.42
CA SER A 693 45.41 13.40 -58.55
C SER A 693 46.64 12.57 -58.24
N ILE A 694 46.57 11.27 -58.55
CA ILE A 694 47.73 10.38 -58.56
C ILE A 694 48.04 10.08 -60.02
N LEU A 695 49.27 10.39 -60.43
CA LEU A 695 49.73 10.29 -61.80
C LEU A 695 50.85 9.26 -61.92
N ALA A 696 50.87 8.50 -63.01
CA ALA A 696 52.03 7.72 -63.43
C ALA A 696 53.09 8.64 -64.07
N SER A 697 54.30 8.12 -64.27
CA SER A 697 55.44 8.86 -64.84
C SER A 697 55.19 9.41 -66.25
N ASN A 698 54.31 8.78 -67.03
CA ASN A 698 53.87 9.22 -68.36
C ASN A 698 52.79 10.34 -68.31
N GLY A 699 52.36 10.78 -67.13
CA GLY A 699 51.30 11.77 -66.93
C GLY A 699 49.88 11.20 -66.93
N GLU A 700 49.71 9.88 -67.08
CA GLU A 700 48.42 9.22 -66.98
C GLU A 700 47.84 9.34 -65.57
N LYS A 701 46.58 9.76 -65.48
CA LYS A 701 45.88 9.89 -64.20
C LYS A 701 45.29 8.55 -63.77
N LEU A 702 45.86 7.98 -62.71
CA LEU A 702 45.44 6.70 -62.13
C LEU A 702 44.28 6.85 -61.16
N ALA A 703 44.28 7.93 -60.38
CA ALA A 703 43.20 8.23 -59.44
C ALA A 703 43.05 9.73 -59.22
N GLY A 704 41.85 10.15 -58.80
CA GLY A 704 41.64 11.50 -58.29
C GLY A 704 40.18 11.81 -58.07
N ALA A 705 39.88 12.42 -56.93
CA ALA A 705 38.53 12.82 -56.53
C ALA A 705 38.57 14.15 -55.77
N LYS A 706 37.39 14.65 -55.41
CA LYS A 706 37.24 15.74 -54.44
C LYS A 706 37.21 15.17 -53.02
N LEU A 707 37.91 15.81 -52.11
CA LEU A 707 37.96 15.53 -50.68
C LEU A 707 37.50 16.76 -49.90
N ASN A 708 36.81 16.52 -48.80
CA ASN A 708 36.42 17.56 -47.83
C ASN A 708 37.33 17.49 -46.61
N LYS A 709 37.38 18.56 -45.81
CA LYS A 709 38.24 18.55 -44.63
C LYS A 709 37.59 17.67 -43.56
N ASN A 710 38.26 16.60 -43.17
CA ASN A 710 37.82 15.78 -42.04
C ASN A 710 38.69 16.11 -40.82
N LYS A 711 38.06 16.56 -39.73
CA LYS A 711 38.77 17.02 -38.52
C LYS A 711 39.23 15.86 -37.62
N ASN A 712 38.71 14.66 -37.81
CA ASN A 712 38.91 13.55 -36.88
C ASN A 712 39.77 12.43 -37.47
N GLU A 713 39.88 12.34 -38.79
CA GLU A 713 40.55 11.23 -39.47
C GLU A 713 41.11 11.65 -40.84
N ASN A 714 42.08 10.89 -41.33
CA ASN A 714 42.62 11.04 -42.68
C ASN A 714 41.92 10.08 -43.66
N TYR A 715 41.84 10.47 -44.92
CA TYR A 715 41.41 9.60 -46.01
C TYR A 715 42.54 8.66 -46.40
N VAL A 716 42.18 7.42 -46.74
CA VAL A 716 43.08 6.42 -47.30
C VAL A 716 42.69 6.19 -48.76
N ILE A 717 43.64 6.41 -49.66
CA ILE A 717 43.47 6.14 -51.10
C ILE A 717 44.33 4.92 -51.41
N GLU A 718 43.70 3.83 -51.81
CA GLU A 718 44.37 2.57 -52.13
C GLU A 718 44.47 2.37 -53.64
N LEU A 719 45.66 2.01 -54.13
CA LEU A 719 45.91 1.64 -55.52
C LEU A 719 46.86 0.46 -55.59
N GLU A 720 46.59 -0.47 -56.50
CA GLU A 720 47.59 -1.46 -56.91
C GLU A 720 48.48 -0.84 -57.98
N LEU A 721 49.78 -0.70 -57.66
CA LEU A 721 50.77 -0.05 -58.50
C LEU A 721 51.84 -1.06 -58.89
N GLU A 722 52.22 -1.05 -60.17
CA GLU A 722 53.39 -1.78 -60.66
C GLU A 722 54.69 -1.08 -60.20
N ALA A 723 55.84 -1.71 -60.41
CA ALA A 723 57.12 -1.06 -60.16
C ALA A 723 57.27 0.17 -61.08
N GLY A 724 57.54 1.34 -60.50
CA GLY A 724 57.62 2.59 -61.25
C GLY A 724 57.55 3.85 -60.38
N THR A 725 57.60 5.01 -61.03
CA THR A 725 57.51 6.31 -60.37
C THR A 725 56.13 6.93 -60.52
N TYR A 726 55.59 7.43 -59.42
CA TYR A 726 54.26 8.02 -59.31
C TYR A 726 54.30 9.37 -58.62
N THR A 727 53.29 10.20 -58.86
CA THR A 727 53.19 11.54 -58.27
C THR A 727 51.80 11.76 -57.68
N LEU A 728 51.72 12.14 -56.40
CA LEU A 728 50.51 12.67 -55.77
C LEU A 728 50.56 14.19 -55.82
N GLU A 729 49.57 14.80 -56.46
CA GLU A 729 49.47 16.26 -56.59
C GLU A 729 48.08 16.79 -56.23
N SER A 730 47.99 18.09 -56.02
CA SER A 730 46.73 18.78 -55.74
C SER A 730 46.59 20.08 -56.53
N THR A 731 45.39 20.29 -57.08
CA THR A 731 44.98 21.57 -57.70
C THR A 731 44.15 22.45 -56.76
N GLY A 732 43.73 21.94 -55.59
CA GLY A 732 42.83 22.64 -54.67
C GLY A 732 43.33 22.82 -53.23
N GLY A 733 44.30 22.02 -52.78
CA GLY A 733 44.88 22.10 -51.43
C GLY A 733 44.58 20.87 -50.56
N ILE A 734 45.36 19.79 -50.71
CA ILE A 734 45.32 18.61 -49.81
C ILE A 734 46.60 18.52 -48.97
N CYS A 735 46.62 17.66 -47.96
CA CYS A 735 47.74 17.43 -47.06
C CYS A 735 48.09 15.95 -47.05
N PHE A 736 49.36 15.61 -47.24
CA PHE A 736 49.87 14.24 -47.19
C PHE A 736 50.36 13.91 -45.78
N ALA A 737 49.87 12.81 -45.21
CA ALA A 737 50.15 12.39 -43.83
C ALA A 737 51.02 11.11 -43.75
N GLY A 738 51.15 10.39 -44.86
CA GLY A 738 51.92 9.15 -44.89
C GLY A 738 51.54 8.24 -46.04
N VAL A 739 52.24 7.12 -46.14
CA VAL A 739 51.98 6.08 -47.13
C VAL A 739 52.19 4.70 -46.53
N THR A 740 51.50 3.71 -47.06
CA THR A 740 51.75 2.30 -46.76
C THR A 740 51.88 1.55 -48.07
N ALA A 741 52.90 0.71 -48.23
CA ALA A 741 53.09 -0.20 -49.35
C ALA A 741 52.98 -1.64 -48.85
N ILE A 742 52.19 -2.44 -49.55
CA ILE A 742 51.91 -3.83 -49.20
C ILE A 742 52.29 -4.67 -50.40
N LYS A 743 53.15 -5.67 -50.20
CA LYS A 743 53.45 -6.63 -51.25
C LYS A 743 52.19 -7.47 -51.51
N PRO A 744 51.69 -7.58 -52.74
CA PRO A 744 50.59 -8.46 -53.05
C PRO A 744 51.11 -9.90 -52.91
N GLU A 745 50.48 -10.67 -52.04
CA GLU A 745 50.62 -12.13 -51.99
C GLU A 745 49.36 -12.85 -52.40
#